data_AF-A0A7V2SZ42-F1
#
_entry.id   AF-A0A7V2SZ42-F1
#
_cell.length_a   1.000
_cell.length_b   1.000
_cell.length_c   1.000
_cell.angle_alpha   90.00
_cell.angle_beta   90.00
_cell.angle_gamma   90.00
#
_symmetry.space_group_name_H-M   'P 1'
#
loop_
_entity.id
_entity.type
_entity.pdbx_description
1 polymer ?
#
loop_
_entity_poly.entity_id
_entity_poly.type
_entity_poly.pdbx_seq_one_letter_code
_entity_poly.pdbx_strand_id
1 'polypeptide(L)'
;VEDPFNLGLNKRKAIFLQYPQAIPLKYCIDESACIYLKKPGRCGFCKEACPRDAINFEDRPKELILECGALVLATGFSPFDPSKMDFLGYGVFKNVVTALEFERILSPSGPTRGHLEVPGLGEPKKIAWLQCVGSRDRHISKNRYCSSVCCMYAIKQAVIAREHAGKDLETTIFFMDQRTFGKGFEEYARGAQESGVNFVHARVHTILKSANGPGLVLRYSSKPGQISEEEYDLVVLSTGLEPSHGTRELVNRLGLDTSPDGFIKAHRDFSARQGIFVLGATTEPKDIPQSVMEASGVASQVGTLLKEAQGKDLPELPKHVTRSVFAEPPRIGVFVCSCGINIGSVVDVDQVARYARTLPGVVYATSNLFTCSQDTISHMTEIIRRENLNRVVVASCSPRTHEPLFQETLEEAGINRYLFEMANIRDQDSWVHQGEPEKATQKAKDLVRMAVEKVRLKRELAQGEVPVEKAGLVVGGGVAGMVAALDLADKGFRVHLVEKKAFLGGHSRKFFRDSQGIPVKGYVESLKERVQNHPSITLHLGEAIEDVTGSVGQFKTRLKGGETISHGIAIVAVGAESYKPRKHRDRMKTPWGREQFLHGINPRVFTLLEFDQMLMDEEKSGDILSTSKEAVFIHCVGSRIEDRPYCSKVCCTHAITQAL
;
A
#
# COMPACT_ATOMS: atom_id res chain seq x y z
N VAL A 1 23.12 -20.24 -9.15
CA VAL A 1 23.40 -18.98 -8.42
C VAL A 1 22.30 -18.83 -7.39
N GLU A 2 22.59 -18.37 -6.18
CA GLU A 2 21.51 -18.03 -5.25
C GLU A 2 20.59 -16.99 -5.89
N ASP A 3 19.28 -17.12 -5.69
CA ASP A 3 18.29 -16.21 -6.24
C ASP A 3 18.05 -15.04 -5.27
N PRO A 4 18.51 -13.80 -5.58
CA PRO A 4 18.33 -12.67 -4.69
C PRO A 4 16.85 -12.28 -4.52
N PHE A 5 16.00 -12.52 -5.53
CA PHE A 5 14.57 -12.21 -5.45
C PHE A 5 13.86 -13.11 -4.44
N ASN A 6 14.31 -14.36 -4.33
CA ASN A 6 13.84 -15.32 -3.35
C ASN A 6 14.76 -15.40 -2.12
N LEU A 7 15.62 -14.40 -1.91
CA LEU A 7 16.49 -14.25 -0.73
C LEU A 7 17.39 -15.47 -0.47
N GLY A 8 17.81 -16.18 -1.52
CA GLY A 8 18.66 -17.38 -1.39
C GLY A 8 17.92 -18.64 -0.90
N LEU A 9 16.58 -18.62 -0.82
CA LEU A 9 15.79 -19.81 -0.50
C LEU A 9 15.82 -20.86 -1.63
N ASN A 10 16.15 -20.44 -2.85
CA ASN A 10 16.38 -21.32 -3.99
C ASN A 10 17.48 -20.78 -4.91
N LYS A 11 17.84 -21.59 -5.89
CA LYS A 11 18.83 -21.26 -6.91
C LYS A 11 18.15 -20.86 -8.22
N ARG A 12 18.75 -19.90 -8.92
CA ARG A 12 18.45 -19.53 -10.30
C ARG A 12 19.62 -19.82 -11.26
N LYS A 13 19.32 -19.82 -12.55
CA LYS A 13 20.31 -19.87 -13.64
C LYS A 13 21.03 -18.53 -13.80
N ALA A 14 22.18 -18.53 -14.49
CA ALA A 14 22.95 -17.31 -14.77
C ALA A 14 22.24 -16.38 -15.76
N ILE A 15 21.53 -16.94 -16.76
CA ILE A 15 20.52 -16.21 -17.54
C ILE A 15 19.17 -16.37 -16.84
N PHE A 16 18.49 -15.27 -16.53
CA PHE A 16 17.33 -15.29 -15.64
C PHE A 16 16.33 -14.17 -15.95
N LEU A 17 15.07 -14.39 -15.60
CA LEU A 17 14.08 -13.36 -15.37
C LEU A 17 14.10 -13.00 -13.89
N GLN A 18 13.99 -11.72 -13.54
CA GLN A 18 14.04 -11.30 -12.14
C GLN A 18 12.88 -11.90 -11.33
N TYR A 19 11.67 -11.89 -11.90
CA TYR A 19 10.48 -12.59 -11.41
C TYR A 19 9.46 -12.71 -12.55
N PRO A 20 8.43 -13.58 -12.45
CA PRO A 20 7.53 -13.89 -13.57
C PRO A 20 6.74 -12.69 -14.11
N GLN A 21 6.53 -11.66 -13.31
CA GLN A 21 5.79 -10.44 -13.67
C GLN A 21 6.69 -9.20 -13.80
N ALA A 22 8.00 -9.38 -14.00
CA ALA A 22 8.94 -8.26 -14.10
C ALA A 22 8.58 -7.30 -15.23
N ILE A 23 8.78 -6.00 -14.99
CA ILE A 23 8.60 -4.94 -16.00
C ILE A 23 9.93 -4.16 -16.11
N PRO A 24 10.60 -4.17 -17.27
CA PRO A 24 10.23 -4.90 -18.49
C PRO A 24 10.41 -6.42 -18.32
N LEU A 25 9.55 -7.22 -18.96
CA LEU A 25 9.63 -8.69 -18.91
C LEU A 25 10.74 -9.20 -19.82
N LYS A 26 11.99 -8.99 -19.41
CA LYS A 26 13.20 -9.29 -20.17
C LYS A 26 14.16 -10.12 -19.34
N TYR A 27 14.86 -11.04 -20.01
CA TYR A 27 15.93 -11.80 -19.40
C TYR A 27 17.18 -10.95 -19.24
N CYS A 28 17.90 -11.17 -18.15
CA CYS A 28 19.21 -10.62 -17.88
C CYS A 28 20.24 -11.75 -17.76
N ILE A 29 21.51 -11.44 -18.04
CA ILE A 29 22.63 -12.35 -17.81
C ILE A 29 23.44 -11.81 -16.63
N ASP A 30 23.60 -12.63 -15.60
CA ASP A 30 24.46 -12.34 -14.46
C ASP A 30 25.93 -12.56 -14.85
N GLU A 31 26.65 -11.47 -15.07
CA GLU A 31 28.08 -11.48 -15.42
C GLU A 31 28.92 -12.23 -14.38
N SER A 32 28.57 -12.08 -13.09
CA SER A 32 29.30 -12.72 -11.99
C SER A 32 29.12 -14.24 -11.96
N ALA A 33 28.21 -14.81 -12.75
CA ALA A 33 27.96 -16.25 -12.81
C ALA A 33 28.06 -16.85 -14.22
N CYS A 34 27.96 -16.03 -15.28
CA CYS A 34 27.95 -16.51 -16.65
C CYS A 34 29.32 -17.07 -17.08
N ILE A 35 29.35 -18.35 -17.45
CA ILE A 35 30.57 -19.03 -17.90
C ILE A 35 31.11 -18.40 -19.20
N TYR A 36 30.23 -18.02 -20.14
CA TYR A 36 30.64 -17.40 -21.40
C TYR A 36 31.35 -16.06 -21.16
N LEU A 37 30.77 -15.18 -20.34
CA LEU A 37 31.33 -13.85 -20.07
C LEU A 37 32.66 -13.95 -19.31
N LYS A 38 32.79 -14.91 -18.39
CA LYS A 38 34.05 -15.15 -17.66
C LYS A 38 35.11 -15.85 -18.50
N LYS A 39 34.71 -16.76 -19.39
CA LYS A 39 35.58 -17.59 -20.23
C LYS A 39 34.95 -17.72 -21.63
N PRO A 40 35.23 -16.78 -22.54
CA PRO A 40 34.68 -16.79 -23.88
C PRO A 40 34.89 -18.15 -24.59
N GLY A 41 33.86 -18.65 -25.25
CA GLY A 41 33.89 -19.92 -25.98
C GLY A 41 33.71 -21.20 -25.14
N ARG A 42 33.56 -21.11 -23.80
CA ARG A 42 33.34 -22.29 -22.92
C ARG A 42 31.87 -22.66 -22.72
N CYS A 43 30.94 -21.83 -23.18
CA CYS A 43 29.48 -22.02 -23.08
C CYS A 43 28.83 -21.34 -24.30
N GLY A 44 27.50 -21.29 -24.40
CA GLY A 44 26.79 -20.65 -25.52
C GLY A 44 25.35 -21.10 -25.70
N PHE A 45 24.94 -22.17 -25.02
CA PHE A 45 23.63 -22.83 -25.19
C PHE A 45 22.41 -21.91 -25.10
N CYS A 46 22.47 -20.84 -24.28
CA CYS A 46 21.34 -19.91 -24.21
C CYS A 46 21.14 -19.15 -25.53
N LYS A 47 22.22 -18.80 -26.25
CA LYS A 47 22.16 -18.15 -27.57
C LYS A 47 21.57 -19.10 -28.61
N GLU A 48 22.04 -20.35 -28.63
CA GLU A 48 21.49 -21.40 -29.52
C GLU A 48 20.00 -21.66 -29.27
N ALA A 49 19.56 -21.65 -28.00
CA ALA A 49 18.18 -21.86 -27.62
C ALA A 49 17.27 -20.64 -27.82
N CYS A 50 17.80 -19.47 -28.19
CA CYS A 50 17.02 -18.24 -28.30
C CYS A 50 16.39 -18.12 -29.70
N PRO A 51 15.06 -18.32 -29.87
CA PRO A 51 14.43 -18.31 -31.20
C PRO A 51 14.41 -16.91 -31.86
N ARG A 52 14.71 -15.87 -31.08
CA ARG A 52 14.73 -14.47 -31.52
C ARG A 52 16.14 -13.90 -31.69
N ASP A 53 17.18 -14.73 -31.46
CA ASP A 53 18.60 -14.33 -31.48
C ASP A 53 18.89 -13.04 -30.69
N ALA A 54 18.22 -12.86 -29.55
CA ALA A 54 18.27 -11.63 -28.76
C ALA A 54 19.50 -11.53 -27.83
N ILE A 55 20.31 -12.58 -27.73
CA ILE A 55 21.41 -12.65 -26.77
C ILE A 55 22.68 -12.08 -27.38
N ASN A 56 23.11 -10.94 -26.84
CA ASN A 56 24.37 -10.30 -27.18
C ASN A 56 25.34 -10.30 -25.98
N PHE A 57 26.40 -11.12 -26.05
CA PHE A 57 27.44 -11.18 -25.01
C PHE A 57 28.45 -10.01 -25.07
N GLU A 58 28.42 -9.23 -26.14
CA GLU A 58 29.27 -8.05 -26.33
C GLU A 58 28.62 -6.77 -25.81
N ASP A 59 27.37 -6.83 -25.32
CA ASP A 59 26.71 -5.67 -24.75
C ASP A 59 27.49 -5.14 -23.53
N ARG A 60 27.51 -3.81 -23.37
CA ARG A 60 28.30 -3.12 -22.34
C ARG A 60 27.45 -2.07 -21.65
N PRO A 61 27.74 -1.76 -20.36
CA PRO A 61 27.14 -0.61 -19.70
C PRO A 61 27.33 0.65 -20.54
N LYS A 62 26.24 1.41 -20.71
CA LYS A 62 26.24 2.69 -21.42
C LYS A 62 26.02 3.80 -20.41
N GLU A 63 26.88 4.80 -20.46
CA GLU A 63 26.63 6.04 -19.73
C GLU A 63 25.66 6.90 -20.55
N LEU A 64 24.56 7.28 -19.91
CA LEU A 64 23.54 8.15 -20.51
C LEU A 64 23.54 9.46 -19.74
N ILE A 65 23.62 10.56 -20.46
CA ILE A 65 23.44 11.90 -19.90
C ILE A 65 21.98 12.27 -20.13
N LEU A 66 21.24 12.48 -19.03
CA LEU A 66 19.85 12.88 -19.05
C LEU A 66 19.73 14.29 -18.49
N GLU A 67 19.11 15.19 -19.26
CA GLU A 67 18.79 16.54 -18.82
C GLU A 67 17.41 16.54 -18.17
N CYS A 68 17.35 16.79 -16.86
CA CYS A 68 16.13 16.71 -16.06
C CYS A 68 15.91 18.02 -15.29
N GLY A 69 14.69 18.56 -15.32
CA GLY A 69 14.31 19.72 -14.51
C GLY A 69 14.01 19.39 -13.04
N ALA A 70 13.77 18.12 -12.73
CA ALA A 70 13.54 17.62 -11.37
C ALA A 70 14.11 16.21 -11.20
N LEU A 71 14.59 15.92 -9.98
CA LEU A 71 15.04 14.59 -9.57
C LEU A 71 14.16 14.10 -8.42
N VAL A 72 13.67 12.86 -8.51
CA VAL A 72 12.84 12.23 -7.47
C VAL A 72 13.55 11.00 -6.94
N LEU A 73 13.87 10.99 -5.65
CA LEU A 73 14.51 9.87 -4.96
C LEU A 73 13.45 9.02 -4.25
N ALA A 74 13.27 7.80 -4.76
CA ALA A 74 12.39 6.78 -4.21
C ALA A 74 13.14 5.44 -4.07
N THR A 75 14.34 5.50 -3.47
CA THR A 75 15.26 4.36 -3.33
C THR A 75 14.75 3.27 -2.39
N GLY A 76 13.68 3.53 -1.64
CA GLY A 76 13.07 2.55 -0.75
C GLY A 76 13.90 2.32 0.52
N PHE A 77 14.01 1.05 0.92
CA PHE A 77 14.65 0.63 2.16
C PHE A 77 15.44 -0.67 1.97
N SER A 78 16.30 -1.00 2.94
CA SER A 78 16.89 -2.34 3.12
C SER A 78 16.27 -3.00 4.35
N PRO A 79 15.96 -4.30 4.36
CA PRO A 79 15.59 -4.98 5.59
C PRO A 79 16.80 -5.06 6.53
N PHE A 80 16.56 -4.93 7.83
CA PHE A 80 17.59 -5.18 8.84
C PHE A 80 18.09 -6.62 8.74
N ASP A 81 19.41 -6.79 8.76
CA ASP A 81 20.08 -8.09 8.80
C ASP A 81 20.15 -8.63 10.25
N PRO A 82 19.34 -9.66 10.60
CA PRO A 82 19.31 -10.20 11.95
C PRO A 82 20.47 -11.14 12.28
N SER A 83 21.38 -11.43 11.33
CA SER A 83 22.60 -12.20 11.64
C SER A 83 23.49 -11.48 12.68
N LYS A 84 23.30 -10.16 12.81
CA LYS A 84 23.93 -9.32 13.84
C LYS A 84 23.43 -9.60 15.27
N MET A 85 22.32 -10.34 15.42
CA MET A 85 21.70 -10.72 16.68
C MET A 85 21.84 -12.23 16.89
N ASP A 86 23.00 -12.65 17.40
CA ASP A 86 23.38 -14.05 17.61
C ASP A 86 22.35 -14.86 18.43
N PHE A 87 21.76 -14.25 19.45
CA PHE A 87 20.74 -14.87 20.32
C PHE A 87 19.41 -15.19 19.62
N LEU A 88 19.20 -14.73 18.39
CA LEU A 88 18.04 -15.08 17.56
C LEU A 88 18.32 -16.27 16.64
N GLY A 89 19.56 -16.75 16.54
CA GLY A 89 19.89 -17.96 15.77
C GLY A 89 19.66 -17.87 14.25
N TYR A 90 19.47 -16.66 13.70
CA TYR A 90 19.31 -16.47 12.26
C TYR A 90 20.61 -16.81 11.51
N GLY A 91 20.49 -17.55 10.40
CA GLY A 91 21.64 -18.07 9.65
C GLY A 91 22.30 -19.31 10.27
N VAL A 92 21.95 -19.66 11.52
CA VAL A 92 22.41 -20.87 12.21
C VAL A 92 21.32 -21.95 12.19
N PHE A 93 20.09 -21.58 12.55
CA PHE A 93 18.93 -22.47 12.54
C PHE A 93 18.13 -22.30 11.26
N LYS A 94 17.89 -23.40 10.53
CA LYS A 94 17.16 -23.39 9.24
C LYS A 94 15.70 -22.95 9.37
N ASN A 95 15.10 -23.14 10.53
CA ASN A 95 13.74 -22.74 10.88
C ASN A 95 13.66 -21.40 11.62
N VAL A 96 14.70 -20.57 11.55
CA VAL A 96 14.62 -19.14 11.84
C VAL A 96 14.72 -18.39 10.52
N VAL A 97 13.62 -17.78 10.11
CA VAL A 97 13.52 -17.00 8.86
C VAL A 97 13.11 -15.57 9.15
N THR A 98 13.43 -14.65 8.27
CA THR A 98 12.90 -13.28 8.28
C THR A 98 11.47 -13.26 7.77
N ALA A 99 10.73 -12.20 8.12
CA ALA A 99 9.40 -11.96 7.60
C ALA A 99 9.38 -11.87 6.07
N LEU A 100 10.44 -11.35 5.43
CA LEU A 100 10.51 -11.26 3.97
C LEU A 100 10.77 -12.62 3.32
N GLU A 101 11.60 -13.48 3.92
CA GLU A 101 11.74 -14.89 3.50
C GLU A 101 10.42 -15.64 3.65
N PHE A 102 9.68 -15.41 4.73
CA PHE A 102 8.37 -15.98 4.93
C PHE A 102 7.34 -15.53 3.87
N GLU A 103 7.36 -14.26 3.44
CA GLU A 103 6.57 -13.81 2.28
C GLU A 103 6.94 -14.59 1.02
N ARG A 104 8.23 -14.88 0.80
CA ARG A 104 8.67 -15.65 -0.37
C ARG A 104 8.19 -17.10 -0.28
N ILE A 105 8.28 -17.74 0.89
CA ILE A 105 7.73 -19.09 1.13
C ILE A 105 6.24 -19.12 0.77
N LEU A 106 5.44 -18.21 1.32
CA LEU A 106 4.00 -18.18 1.04
C LEU A 106 3.64 -17.63 -0.36
N SER A 107 4.59 -17.12 -1.13
CA SER A 107 4.30 -16.57 -2.45
C SER A 107 4.03 -17.68 -3.48
N PRO A 108 2.97 -17.57 -4.30
CA PRO A 108 2.75 -18.47 -5.44
C PRO A 108 3.90 -18.45 -6.47
N SER A 109 4.64 -17.34 -6.54
CA SER A 109 5.84 -17.18 -7.38
C SER A 109 7.14 -17.54 -6.65
N GLY A 110 7.03 -17.98 -5.41
CA GLY A 110 8.13 -18.29 -4.52
C GLY A 110 8.67 -19.70 -4.66
N PRO A 111 9.71 -20.05 -3.87
CA PRO A 111 10.38 -21.34 -3.95
C PRO A 111 9.45 -22.53 -3.68
N THR A 112 8.47 -22.37 -2.78
CA THR A 112 7.52 -23.44 -2.41
C THR A 112 6.14 -23.26 -3.07
N ARG A 113 6.01 -22.35 -4.05
CA ARG A 113 4.77 -22.10 -4.82
C ARG A 113 3.53 -21.82 -3.96
N GLY A 114 3.72 -21.24 -2.78
CA GLY A 114 2.64 -20.89 -1.84
C GLY A 114 2.27 -21.99 -0.85
N HIS A 115 2.95 -23.14 -0.88
CA HIS A 115 2.83 -24.14 0.19
C HIS A 115 3.62 -23.68 1.42
N LEU A 116 2.98 -23.75 2.60
CA LEU A 116 3.60 -23.43 3.88
C LEU A 116 4.55 -24.56 4.28
N GLU A 117 5.72 -24.58 3.67
CA GLU A 117 6.77 -25.55 3.91
C GLU A 117 8.07 -24.82 4.17
N VAL A 118 8.79 -25.21 5.22
CA VAL A 118 10.17 -24.76 5.41
C VAL A 118 11.07 -25.68 4.57
N PRO A 119 11.80 -25.15 3.56
CA PRO A 119 12.60 -25.99 2.67
C PRO A 119 13.56 -26.92 3.44
N GLY A 120 13.30 -28.23 3.36
CA GLY A 120 14.10 -29.27 4.03
C GLY A 120 13.73 -29.56 5.49
N LEU A 121 12.65 -28.98 6.04
CA LEU A 121 12.11 -29.27 7.36
C LEU A 121 10.61 -29.64 7.36
N GLY A 122 9.90 -29.42 6.25
CA GLY A 122 8.49 -29.78 6.10
C GLY A 122 7.51 -28.71 6.57
N GLU A 123 6.25 -29.10 6.78
CA GLU A 123 5.16 -28.19 7.18
C GLU A 123 5.18 -27.93 8.70
N PRO A 124 5.28 -26.66 9.15
CA PRO A 124 5.22 -26.34 10.57
C PRO A 124 3.79 -26.43 11.10
N LYS A 125 3.63 -26.89 12.34
CA LYS A 125 2.35 -26.88 13.08
C LYS A 125 2.25 -25.74 14.09
N LYS A 126 3.39 -25.16 14.49
CA LYS A 126 3.45 -24.07 15.46
C LYS A 126 4.48 -23.01 15.05
N ILE A 127 4.04 -21.76 14.84
CA ILE A 127 4.87 -20.66 14.33
C ILE A 127 4.85 -19.46 15.29
N ALA A 128 6.03 -18.91 15.57
CA ALA A 128 6.19 -17.67 16.34
C ALA A 128 6.68 -16.51 15.47
N TRP A 129 6.05 -15.34 15.57
CA TRP A 129 6.56 -14.07 15.03
C TRP A 129 7.17 -13.23 16.13
N LEU A 130 8.43 -12.82 15.96
CA LEU A 130 9.13 -11.95 16.91
C LEU A 130 9.16 -10.52 16.40
N GLN A 131 8.49 -9.61 17.12
CA GLN A 131 8.42 -8.20 16.75
C GLN A 131 9.67 -7.41 17.10
N CYS A 132 9.83 -6.26 16.41
CA CYS A 132 10.87 -5.27 16.68
C CYS A 132 12.31 -5.82 16.52
N VAL A 133 12.53 -6.79 15.63
CA VAL A 133 13.87 -7.29 15.32
C VAL A 133 14.61 -6.22 14.51
N GLY A 134 15.66 -5.62 15.07
CA GLY A 134 16.37 -4.51 14.41
C GLY A 134 15.66 -3.15 14.50
N SER A 135 14.71 -2.99 15.42
CA SER A 135 13.99 -1.74 15.67
C SER A 135 13.73 -1.54 17.15
N ARG A 136 13.55 -0.28 17.58
CA ARG A 136 13.35 0.08 18.99
C ARG A 136 14.41 -0.57 19.89
N ASP A 137 15.65 -0.58 19.40
CA ASP A 137 16.79 -1.20 20.03
C ASP A 137 17.97 -0.22 20.06
N ARG A 138 18.42 0.08 21.27
CA ARG A 138 19.50 1.03 21.53
C ARG A 138 20.87 0.38 21.57
N HIS A 139 20.94 -0.95 21.54
CA HIS A 139 22.17 -1.69 21.80
C HIS A 139 22.80 -2.22 20.51
N ILE A 140 22.18 -3.23 19.90
CA ILE A 140 22.83 -4.02 18.85
C ILE A 140 22.62 -3.36 17.48
N SER A 141 21.35 -3.15 17.11
CA SER A 141 21.02 -2.46 15.86
C SER A 141 21.26 -0.95 15.92
N LYS A 142 21.16 -0.35 17.12
CA LYS A 142 21.15 1.11 17.35
C LYS A 142 19.98 1.85 16.67
N ASN A 143 19.05 1.11 16.08
CA ASN A 143 17.84 1.64 15.46
C ASN A 143 16.81 1.96 16.54
N ARG A 144 16.81 3.22 17.00
CA ARG A 144 15.93 3.70 18.09
C ARG A 144 14.48 3.88 17.66
N TYR A 145 14.25 3.98 16.36
CA TYR A 145 12.94 4.20 15.76
C TYR A 145 12.13 2.90 15.64
N CYS A 146 10.85 3.06 15.34
CA CYS A 146 9.97 1.96 14.97
C CYS A 146 9.90 1.88 13.44
N SER A 147 9.91 0.67 12.89
CA SER A 147 9.78 0.48 11.43
C SER A 147 8.36 0.55 10.89
N SER A 148 7.36 0.93 11.70
CA SER A 148 5.97 1.25 11.33
C SER A 148 5.11 0.13 10.73
N VAL A 149 5.70 -0.83 10.01
CA VAL A 149 4.99 -1.86 9.24
C VAL A 149 5.04 -3.23 9.91
N CYS A 150 5.97 -3.43 10.85
CA CYS A 150 6.30 -4.77 11.33
C CYS A 150 5.20 -5.44 12.18
N CYS A 151 4.38 -4.66 12.88
CA CYS A 151 3.21 -5.25 13.54
C CYS A 151 2.23 -5.80 12.50
N MET A 152 1.95 -5.02 11.45
CA MET A 152 0.88 -5.36 10.50
C MET A 152 1.23 -6.51 9.57
N TYR A 153 2.43 -6.54 9.01
CA TYR A 153 2.79 -7.64 8.09
C TYR A 153 2.83 -9.02 8.80
N ALA A 154 3.01 -9.07 10.13
CA ALA A 154 3.16 -10.28 10.92
C ALA A 154 1.77 -10.78 11.33
N ILE A 155 0.87 -9.86 11.70
CA ILE A 155 -0.56 -10.19 11.84
C ILE A 155 -1.09 -10.71 10.50
N LYS A 156 -0.75 -10.03 9.39
CA LYS A 156 -1.12 -10.49 8.05
C LYS A 156 -0.59 -11.90 7.76
N GLN A 157 0.70 -12.12 7.96
CA GLN A 157 1.34 -13.41 7.76
C GLN A 157 0.76 -14.51 8.65
N ALA A 158 0.47 -14.24 9.91
CA ALA A 158 -0.14 -15.21 10.82
C ALA A 158 -1.55 -15.62 10.36
N VAL A 159 -2.37 -14.65 9.94
CA VAL A 159 -3.71 -14.94 9.38
C VAL A 159 -3.60 -15.76 8.09
N ILE A 160 -2.79 -15.31 7.12
CA ILE A 160 -2.61 -16.00 5.83
C ILE A 160 -2.03 -17.41 6.02
N ALA A 161 -1.07 -17.59 6.94
CA ALA A 161 -0.52 -18.91 7.22
C ALA A 161 -1.61 -19.90 7.68
N ARG A 162 -2.56 -19.44 8.49
CA ARG A 162 -3.70 -20.25 8.95
C ARG A 162 -4.74 -20.48 7.85
N GLU A 163 -4.92 -19.53 6.94
CA GLU A 163 -5.75 -19.75 5.74
C GLU A 163 -5.16 -20.84 4.84
N HIS A 164 -3.82 -20.91 4.71
CA HIS A 164 -3.14 -21.92 3.91
C HIS A 164 -3.07 -23.30 4.58
N ALA A 165 -2.74 -23.35 5.88
CA ALA A 165 -2.52 -24.61 6.60
C ALA A 165 -3.75 -25.15 7.35
N GLY A 166 -4.82 -24.36 7.44
CA GLY A 166 -6.02 -24.70 8.19
C GLY A 166 -5.95 -24.34 9.68
N LYS A 167 -6.99 -24.76 10.42
CA LYS A 167 -7.21 -24.34 11.82
C LYS A 167 -6.25 -24.98 12.83
N ASP A 168 -5.57 -26.06 12.46
CA ASP A 168 -4.65 -26.79 13.34
C ASP A 168 -3.29 -26.10 13.48
N LEU A 169 -3.01 -25.08 12.66
CA LEU A 169 -1.80 -24.27 12.76
C LEU A 169 -1.91 -23.31 13.95
N GLU A 170 -1.00 -23.46 14.92
CA GLU A 170 -0.85 -22.52 16.03
C GLU A 170 0.06 -21.37 15.63
N THR A 171 -0.44 -20.13 15.75
CA THR A 171 0.32 -18.92 15.42
C THR A 171 0.39 -18.00 16.63
N THR A 172 1.61 -17.59 17.00
CA THR A 172 1.86 -16.69 18.13
C THR A 172 2.67 -15.48 17.72
N ILE A 173 2.23 -14.28 18.09
CA ILE A 173 2.94 -13.03 17.85
C ILE A 173 3.47 -12.49 19.18
N PHE A 174 4.79 -12.41 19.30
CA PHE A 174 5.48 -11.83 20.46
C PHE A 174 5.78 -10.35 20.22
N PHE A 175 5.24 -9.47 21.06
CA PHE A 175 5.33 -8.02 20.86
C PHE A 175 5.61 -7.24 22.15
N MET A 176 6.12 -6.01 21.99
CA MET A 176 6.14 -5.00 23.05
C MET A 176 4.86 -4.15 22.99
N ASP A 177 4.67 -3.41 21.90
CA ASP A 177 3.43 -2.65 21.67
C ASP A 177 2.88 -2.95 20.27
N GLN A 178 1.56 -3.10 20.16
CA GLN A 178 0.85 -3.25 18.88
C GLN A 178 0.64 -1.88 18.23
N ARG A 179 1.33 -1.63 17.11
CA ARG A 179 1.23 -0.38 16.32
C ARG A 179 0.40 -0.59 15.05
N THR A 180 -0.91 -0.54 15.23
CA THR A 180 -1.98 -0.80 14.24
C THR A 180 -2.69 0.50 13.83
N PHE A 181 -1.92 1.54 13.50
CA PHE A 181 -2.44 2.92 13.37
C PHE A 181 -2.98 3.32 11.99
N GLY A 182 -2.90 2.43 10.99
CA GLY A 182 -3.48 2.65 9.66
C GLY A 182 -5.01 2.47 9.64
N LYS A 183 -5.65 2.92 8.56
CA LYS A 183 -7.10 2.77 8.38
C LYS A 183 -7.46 1.28 8.30
N GLY A 184 -8.35 0.81 9.17
CA GLY A 184 -8.75 -0.60 9.27
C GLY A 184 -7.74 -1.53 9.94
N PHE A 185 -6.57 -1.04 10.36
CA PHE A 185 -5.50 -1.89 10.90
C PHE A 185 -5.85 -2.45 12.29
N GLU A 186 -6.50 -1.66 13.13
CA GLU A 186 -6.98 -2.10 14.45
C GLU A 186 -8.07 -3.17 14.32
N GLU A 187 -9.02 -2.97 13.40
CA GLU A 187 -10.08 -3.94 13.11
C GLU A 187 -9.49 -5.25 12.61
N TYR A 188 -8.48 -5.18 11.73
CA TYR A 188 -7.77 -6.35 11.24
C TYR A 188 -7.03 -7.10 12.35
N ALA A 189 -6.36 -6.39 13.26
CA ALA A 189 -5.67 -7.00 14.41
C ALA A 189 -6.65 -7.70 15.37
N ARG A 190 -7.78 -7.07 15.65
CA ARG A 190 -8.85 -7.68 16.47
C ARG A 190 -9.45 -8.90 15.77
N GLY A 191 -9.74 -8.81 14.48
CA GLY A 191 -10.22 -9.94 13.69
C GLY A 191 -9.23 -11.11 13.67
N ALA A 192 -7.93 -10.83 13.61
CA ALA A 192 -6.88 -11.84 13.72
C ALA A 192 -6.92 -12.54 15.10
N GLN A 193 -7.06 -11.77 16.19
CA GLN A 193 -7.20 -12.34 17.53
C GLN A 193 -8.47 -13.21 17.66
N GLU A 194 -9.62 -12.72 17.17
CA GLU A 194 -10.88 -13.45 17.15
C GLU A 194 -10.81 -14.73 16.31
N SER A 195 -10.00 -14.73 15.25
CA SER A 195 -9.78 -15.91 14.43
C SER A 195 -8.95 -16.98 15.15
N GLY A 196 -8.22 -16.65 16.22
CA GLY A 196 -7.36 -17.56 16.99
C GLY A 196 -5.84 -17.31 16.86
N VAL A 197 -5.40 -16.14 16.37
CA VAL A 197 -3.99 -15.76 16.44
C VAL A 197 -3.65 -15.36 17.89
N ASN A 198 -2.63 -15.99 18.47
CA ASN A 198 -2.18 -15.72 19.83
C ASN A 198 -1.31 -14.46 19.87
N PHE A 199 -1.56 -13.58 20.84
CA PHE A 199 -0.78 -12.36 21.06
C PHE A 199 -0.13 -12.41 22.43
N VAL A 200 1.21 -12.43 22.48
CA VAL A 200 1.98 -12.49 23.72
C VAL A 200 2.77 -11.20 23.90
N HIS A 201 2.46 -10.47 24.97
CA HIS A 201 3.14 -9.23 25.33
C HIS A 201 4.49 -9.55 26.00
N ALA A 202 5.48 -9.90 25.19
CA ALA A 202 6.84 -10.17 25.63
C ALA A 202 7.84 -9.90 24.50
N ARG A 203 9.02 -9.41 24.87
CA ARG A 203 10.18 -9.40 23.98
C ARG A 203 11.01 -10.67 24.26
N VAL A 204 11.06 -11.57 23.27
CA VAL A 204 11.84 -12.81 23.39
C VAL A 204 13.33 -12.46 23.45
N HIS A 205 14.03 -13.05 24.42
CA HIS A 205 15.44 -12.77 24.68
C HIS A 205 16.37 -13.76 23.97
N THR A 206 15.97 -15.03 23.82
CA THR A 206 16.84 -16.07 23.25
C THR A 206 16.03 -17.16 22.57
N ILE A 207 16.54 -17.65 21.45
CA ILE A 207 16.09 -18.87 20.77
C ILE A 207 17.13 -19.96 20.98
N LEU A 208 16.70 -21.10 21.51
CA LEU A 208 17.53 -22.27 21.73
C LEU A 208 17.05 -23.42 20.84
N LYS A 209 17.96 -24.33 20.49
CA LYS A 209 17.57 -25.58 19.81
C LYS A 209 16.86 -26.50 20.80
N SER A 210 15.77 -27.14 20.37
CA SER A 210 15.11 -28.17 21.16
C SER A 210 16.01 -29.39 21.39
N ALA A 211 15.89 -29.99 22.57
CA ALA A 211 16.55 -31.25 22.88
C ALA A 211 15.87 -32.45 22.17
N ASN A 212 14.61 -32.30 21.76
CA ASN A 212 13.74 -33.40 21.33
C ASN A 212 13.51 -33.47 19.81
N GLY A 213 14.14 -32.60 19.03
CA GLY A 213 13.93 -32.57 17.58
C GLY A 213 14.43 -31.30 16.89
N PRO A 214 13.90 -30.99 15.69
CA PRO A 214 14.26 -29.78 14.94
C PRO A 214 13.61 -28.50 15.49
N GLY A 215 12.76 -28.57 16.51
CA GLY A 215 12.07 -27.42 17.09
C GLY A 215 12.98 -26.39 17.77
N LEU A 216 12.41 -25.23 18.07
CA LEU A 216 13.06 -24.08 18.67
C LEU A 216 12.38 -23.69 19.99
N VAL A 217 13.15 -23.60 21.07
CA VAL A 217 12.66 -23.17 22.38
C VAL A 217 12.85 -21.67 22.55
N LEU A 218 11.75 -20.94 22.74
CA LEU A 218 11.74 -19.50 22.96
C LEU A 218 11.67 -19.22 24.45
N ARG A 219 12.61 -18.43 24.96
CA ARG A 219 12.63 -17.99 26.37
C ARG A 219 12.21 -16.52 26.48
N TYR A 220 11.15 -16.27 27.24
CA TYR A 220 10.58 -14.92 27.40
C TYR A 220 9.95 -14.69 28.77
N SER A 221 9.77 -13.42 29.13
CA SER A 221 9.08 -13.02 30.37
C SER A 221 7.59 -12.89 30.09
N SER A 222 6.77 -13.80 30.62
CA SER A 222 5.31 -13.78 30.42
C SER A 222 4.62 -12.80 31.37
N LYS A 223 5.18 -12.63 32.57
CA LYS A 223 4.76 -11.67 33.60
C LYS A 223 6.01 -11.17 34.34
N PRO A 224 5.95 -10.02 35.02
CA PRO A 224 7.06 -9.58 35.87
C PRO A 224 7.52 -10.70 36.82
N GLY A 225 8.78 -11.12 36.68
CA GLY A 225 9.39 -12.19 37.49
C GLY A 225 9.12 -13.63 37.03
N GLN A 226 8.31 -13.86 36.00
CA GLN A 226 8.00 -15.20 35.48
C GLN A 226 8.63 -15.41 34.11
N ILE A 227 9.59 -16.33 34.02
CA ILE A 227 10.17 -16.79 32.75
C ILE A 227 9.34 -17.98 32.25
N SER A 228 8.98 -17.93 30.98
CA SER A 228 8.30 -19.00 30.27
C SER A 228 9.19 -19.50 29.13
N GLU A 229 9.09 -20.80 28.87
CA GLU A 229 9.75 -21.48 27.76
C GLU A 229 8.70 -22.25 26.99
N GLU A 230 8.75 -22.11 25.66
CA GLU A 230 7.79 -22.75 24.77
C GLU A 230 8.47 -23.14 23.46
N GLU A 231 8.11 -24.30 22.92
CA GLU A 231 8.69 -24.86 21.71
C GLU A 231 7.85 -24.51 20.46
N TYR A 232 8.52 -24.16 19.37
CA TYR A 232 7.96 -23.76 18.08
C TYR A 232 8.68 -24.46 16.93
N ASP A 233 7.95 -24.80 15.86
CA ASP A 233 8.52 -25.45 14.68
C ASP A 233 9.25 -24.46 13.77
N LEU A 234 8.74 -23.22 13.70
CA LEU A 234 9.25 -22.13 12.87
C LEU A 234 9.20 -20.80 13.63
N VAL A 235 10.26 -20.01 13.52
CA VAL A 235 10.29 -18.64 14.02
C VAL A 235 10.48 -17.67 12.86
N VAL A 236 9.62 -16.67 12.81
CA VAL A 236 9.63 -15.59 11.82
C VAL A 236 10.07 -14.29 12.50
N LEU A 237 11.24 -13.79 12.12
CA LEU A 237 11.79 -12.54 12.60
C LEU A 237 11.17 -11.37 11.85
N SER A 238 10.37 -10.57 12.56
CA SER A 238 9.79 -9.34 12.00
C SER A 238 10.86 -8.25 11.94
N THR A 239 11.69 -8.30 10.90
CA THR A 239 12.83 -7.40 10.68
C THR A 239 12.43 -5.95 10.38
N GLY A 240 13.13 -5.02 11.02
CA GLY A 240 13.00 -3.60 10.78
C GLY A 240 13.46 -3.17 9.38
N LEU A 241 13.18 -1.92 9.06
CA LEU A 241 13.60 -1.25 7.82
C LEU A 241 14.75 -0.29 8.12
N GLU A 242 15.79 -0.33 7.30
CA GLU A 242 16.96 0.55 7.31
C GLU A 242 17.03 1.35 6.00
N PRO A 243 17.82 2.44 5.94
CA PRO A 243 18.09 3.11 4.67
C PRO A 243 18.59 2.13 3.59
N SER A 244 18.14 2.33 2.34
CA SER A 244 18.56 1.49 1.21
C SER A 244 20.09 1.44 1.04
N HIS A 245 20.61 0.32 0.54
CA HIS A 245 22.03 0.23 0.20
C HIS A 245 22.42 1.34 -0.77
N GLY A 246 23.56 2.02 -0.52
CA GLY A 246 24.03 3.15 -1.33
C GLY A 246 23.45 4.52 -0.97
N THR A 247 22.48 4.63 -0.03
CA THR A 247 21.92 5.93 0.38
C THR A 247 22.99 6.92 0.81
N ARG A 248 23.98 6.50 1.59
CA ARG A 248 25.07 7.39 2.05
C ARG A 248 25.90 7.94 0.89
N GLU A 249 26.20 7.12 -0.10
CA GLU A 249 26.93 7.56 -1.29
C GLU A 249 26.11 8.54 -2.11
N LEU A 250 24.82 8.24 -2.30
CA LEU A 250 23.89 9.10 -3.03
C LEU A 250 23.74 10.48 -2.36
N VAL A 251 23.56 10.50 -1.04
CA VAL A 251 23.49 11.72 -0.23
C VAL A 251 24.74 12.57 -0.40
N ASN A 252 25.93 11.96 -0.32
CA ASN A 252 27.20 12.67 -0.49
C ASN A 252 27.35 13.24 -1.90
N ARG A 253 27.00 12.47 -2.94
CA ARG A 253 27.07 12.92 -4.35
C ARG A 253 26.11 14.08 -4.63
N LEU A 254 24.93 14.08 -4.01
CA LEU A 254 23.92 15.10 -4.21
C LEU A 254 24.04 16.29 -3.25
N GLY A 255 24.84 16.19 -2.18
CA GLY A 255 24.99 17.21 -1.15
C GLY A 255 23.70 17.39 -0.33
N LEU A 256 23.11 16.28 0.13
CA LEU A 256 21.88 16.26 0.93
C LEU A 256 22.17 16.00 2.41
N ASP A 257 21.17 16.23 3.26
CA ASP A 257 21.24 15.95 4.70
C ASP A 257 20.45 14.68 5.08
N THR A 258 20.91 13.98 6.12
CA THR A 258 20.19 12.85 6.72
C THR A 258 19.71 13.15 8.13
N SER A 259 18.68 12.41 8.56
CA SER A 259 18.29 12.33 9.96
C SER A 259 19.38 11.62 10.78
N PRO A 260 19.34 11.69 12.13
CA PRO A 260 20.24 10.91 12.98
C PRO A 260 20.16 9.40 12.75
N ASP A 261 19.05 8.93 12.19
CA ASP A 261 18.78 7.53 11.88
C ASP A 261 19.20 7.14 10.44
N GLY A 262 19.79 8.07 9.68
CA GLY A 262 20.41 7.81 8.37
C GLY A 262 19.48 7.91 7.17
N PHE A 263 18.19 8.22 7.36
CA PHE A 263 17.25 8.49 6.26
C PHE A 263 17.41 9.91 5.72
N ILE A 264 17.05 10.15 4.46
CA ILE A 264 17.19 11.48 3.84
C ILE A 264 16.16 12.44 4.43
N LYS A 265 16.59 13.63 4.86
CA LYS A 265 15.69 14.67 5.36
C LYS A 265 14.87 15.26 4.23
N ALA A 266 13.61 15.53 4.52
CA ALA A 266 12.68 16.20 3.63
C ALA A 266 12.08 17.43 4.32
N HIS A 267 11.86 18.49 3.54
CA HIS A 267 11.00 19.60 3.91
C HIS A 267 9.52 19.22 3.77
N ARG A 268 8.60 20.10 4.22
CA ARG A 268 7.14 19.82 4.20
C ARG A 268 6.56 19.63 2.80
N ASP A 269 7.23 20.17 1.78
CA ASP A 269 6.90 20.05 0.36
C ASP A 269 7.63 18.86 -0.32
N PHE A 270 8.18 17.94 0.47
CA PHE A 270 8.94 16.76 0.03
C PHE A 270 10.28 17.07 -0.63
N SER A 271 10.70 18.34 -0.72
CA SER A 271 12.01 18.69 -1.24
C SER A 271 13.10 18.33 -0.23
N ALA A 272 14.22 17.76 -0.69
CA ALA A 272 15.47 17.70 0.07
C ALA A 272 16.39 18.88 -0.29
N ARG A 273 16.23 19.39 -1.52
CA ARG A 273 16.82 20.62 -2.05
C ARG A 273 15.92 21.11 -3.19
N GLN A 274 16.00 22.37 -3.58
CA GLN A 274 15.32 22.85 -4.79
C GLN A 274 15.63 21.95 -5.99
N GLY A 275 14.58 21.45 -6.64
CA GLY A 275 14.64 20.52 -7.77
C GLY A 275 14.90 19.05 -7.41
N ILE A 276 15.15 18.70 -6.14
CA ILE A 276 15.35 17.32 -5.66
C ILE A 276 14.30 16.98 -4.61
N PHE A 277 13.47 16.00 -4.93
CA PHE A 277 12.38 15.52 -4.07
C PHE A 277 12.67 14.11 -3.54
N VAL A 278 12.13 13.80 -2.37
CA VAL A 278 12.31 12.50 -1.69
C VAL A 278 10.97 11.99 -1.19
N LEU A 279 10.72 10.67 -1.27
CA LEU A 279 9.43 10.09 -0.87
C LEU A 279 9.53 8.63 -0.42
N GLY A 280 8.46 8.17 0.23
CA GLY A 280 8.30 6.79 0.66
C GLY A 280 9.35 6.40 1.70
N ALA A 281 9.75 5.13 1.67
CA ALA A 281 10.65 4.56 2.67
C ALA A 281 12.08 5.15 2.66
N THR A 282 12.43 5.99 1.68
CA THR A 282 13.70 6.74 1.64
C THR A 282 13.80 7.77 2.77
N THR A 283 12.67 8.29 3.25
CA THR A 283 12.61 9.36 4.27
C THR A 283 12.43 8.84 5.69
N GLU A 284 11.72 7.73 5.86
CA GLU A 284 11.52 6.99 7.11
C GLU A 284 10.72 5.70 6.83
N PRO A 285 10.68 4.72 7.75
CA PRO A 285 9.88 3.51 7.56
C PRO A 285 8.37 3.78 7.44
N LYS A 286 7.78 3.38 6.32
CA LYS A 286 6.38 3.64 5.93
C LYS A 286 5.74 2.44 5.25
N ASP A 287 4.41 2.40 5.29
CA ASP A 287 3.61 1.42 4.55
C ASP A 287 3.37 1.87 3.09
N ILE A 288 2.76 0.97 2.31
CA ILE A 288 2.46 1.21 0.89
C ILE A 288 1.47 2.37 0.73
N PRO A 289 0.33 2.45 1.46
CA PRO A 289 -0.60 3.57 1.34
C PRO A 289 0.05 4.95 1.56
N GLN A 290 0.92 5.08 2.56
CA GLN A 290 1.64 6.32 2.82
C GLN A 290 2.63 6.63 1.70
N SER A 291 3.37 5.63 1.22
CA SER A 291 4.32 5.81 0.13
C SER A 291 3.64 6.25 -1.18
N VAL A 292 2.47 5.69 -1.50
CA VAL A 292 1.67 6.07 -2.69
C VAL A 292 1.07 7.46 -2.55
N MET A 293 0.62 7.83 -1.35
CA MET A 293 0.13 9.18 -1.05
C MET A 293 1.24 10.22 -1.25
N GLU A 294 2.45 9.96 -0.74
CA GLU A 294 3.61 10.83 -0.94
C GLU A 294 4.04 10.91 -2.41
N ALA A 295 4.01 9.78 -3.14
CA ALA A 295 4.28 9.76 -4.57
C ALA A 295 3.34 10.69 -5.36
N SER A 296 2.04 10.67 -5.02
CA SER A 296 1.06 11.58 -5.62
C SER A 296 1.35 13.05 -5.26
N GLY A 297 1.74 13.31 -4.01
CA GLY A 297 2.14 14.65 -3.56
C GLY A 297 3.37 15.19 -4.29
N VAL A 298 4.43 14.38 -4.40
CA VAL A 298 5.66 14.73 -5.13
C VAL A 298 5.39 14.92 -6.62
N ALA A 299 4.61 14.04 -7.25
CA ALA A 299 4.22 14.21 -8.66
C ALA A 299 3.51 15.56 -8.87
N SER A 300 2.69 15.99 -7.91
CA SER A 300 2.06 17.30 -7.95
C SER A 300 3.07 18.44 -7.82
N GLN A 301 4.01 18.37 -6.86
CA GLN A 301 5.04 19.40 -6.67
C GLN A 301 5.96 19.51 -7.89
N VAL A 302 6.38 18.37 -8.45
CA VAL A 302 7.16 18.32 -9.70
C VAL A 302 6.36 18.91 -10.86
N GLY A 303 5.06 18.60 -10.96
CA GLY A 303 4.18 19.18 -11.98
C GLY A 303 4.08 20.70 -11.87
N THR A 304 4.06 21.26 -10.66
CA THR A 304 4.12 22.72 -10.44
C THR A 304 5.46 23.28 -10.91
N LEU A 305 6.57 22.65 -10.53
CA LEU A 305 7.92 23.07 -10.92
C LEU A 305 8.12 23.04 -12.45
N LEU A 306 7.55 22.05 -13.13
CA LEU A 306 7.71 21.82 -14.57
C LEU A 306 6.55 22.34 -15.42
N LYS A 307 5.71 23.22 -14.87
CA LYS A 307 4.50 23.76 -15.54
C LYS A 307 4.79 24.31 -16.94
N GLU A 308 5.91 24.99 -17.15
CA GLU A 308 6.28 25.59 -18.45
C GLU A 308 6.64 24.55 -19.53
N ALA A 309 6.99 23.33 -19.13
CA ALA A 309 7.29 22.21 -20.01
C ALA A 309 6.04 21.36 -20.33
N GLN A 310 4.93 21.56 -19.61
CA GLN A 310 3.74 20.73 -19.74
C GLN A 310 3.15 20.81 -21.17
N GLY A 311 2.98 19.65 -21.81
CA GLY A 311 2.41 19.54 -23.16
C GLY A 311 3.39 19.76 -24.31
N LYS A 312 4.66 20.05 -24.03
CA LYS A 312 5.73 20.09 -25.04
C LYS A 312 6.32 18.68 -25.20
N ASP A 313 6.62 18.29 -26.43
CA ASP A 313 7.28 17.02 -26.77
C ASP A 313 6.59 15.75 -26.25
N LEU A 314 5.26 15.76 -26.15
CA LEU A 314 4.51 14.53 -25.88
C LEU A 314 4.53 13.64 -27.13
N PRO A 315 5.01 12.39 -27.05
CA PRO A 315 4.81 11.46 -28.15
C PRO A 315 3.30 11.31 -28.40
N GLU A 316 2.89 11.28 -29.67
CA GLU A 316 1.50 10.94 -29.99
C GLU A 316 1.22 9.55 -29.40
N LEU A 317 0.22 9.48 -28.52
CA LEU A 317 -0.26 8.19 -28.05
C LEU A 317 -0.71 7.39 -29.26
N PRO A 318 -0.28 6.12 -29.41
CA PRO A 318 -0.70 5.30 -30.52
C PRO A 318 -2.24 5.19 -30.52
N LYS A 319 -2.89 5.73 -31.55
CA LYS A 319 -4.33 5.58 -31.72
C LYS A 319 -4.61 4.13 -32.07
N HIS A 320 -5.24 3.39 -31.16
CA HIS A 320 -5.69 2.03 -31.43
C HIS A 320 -6.84 2.07 -32.44
N VAL A 321 -6.54 1.74 -33.70
CA VAL A 321 -7.58 1.56 -34.73
C VAL A 321 -8.27 0.23 -34.47
N THR A 322 -9.56 0.30 -34.11
CA THR A 322 -10.38 -0.90 -33.90
C THR A 322 -11.13 -1.24 -35.19
N ARG A 323 -11.23 -2.53 -35.51
CA ARG A 323 -12.02 -3.03 -36.64
C ARG A 323 -13.49 -3.13 -36.23
N SER A 324 -14.41 -2.85 -37.17
CA SER A 324 -15.83 -3.06 -36.87
C SER A 324 -16.23 -4.53 -36.94
N VAL A 325 -17.06 -4.97 -36.01
CA VAL A 325 -17.58 -6.36 -35.91
C VAL A 325 -19.11 -6.42 -35.93
N PHE A 326 -19.77 -5.34 -36.37
CA PHE A 326 -21.25 -5.19 -36.35
C PHE A 326 -21.99 -6.34 -37.06
N ALA A 327 -21.45 -6.82 -38.18
CA ALA A 327 -22.07 -7.88 -39.00
C ALA A 327 -21.46 -9.28 -38.76
N GLU A 328 -20.58 -9.43 -37.77
CA GLU A 328 -19.92 -10.70 -37.50
C GLU A 328 -20.71 -11.52 -36.47
N PRO A 329 -20.80 -12.85 -36.62
CA PRO A 329 -21.30 -13.70 -35.55
C PRO A 329 -20.36 -13.58 -34.33
N PRO A 330 -20.89 -13.63 -33.10
CA PRO A 330 -20.06 -13.60 -31.90
C PRO A 330 -19.04 -14.74 -31.87
N ARG A 331 -17.76 -14.37 -31.76
CA ARG A 331 -16.60 -15.23 -31.59
C ARG A 331 -15.93 -14.87 -30.28
N ILE A 332 -16.31 -15.59 -29.23
CA ILE A 332 -16.01 -15.27 -27.84
C ILE A 332 -14.78 -16.08 -27.38
N GLY A 333 -13.78 -15.41 -26.82
CA GLY A 333 -12.71 -16.04 -26.06
C GLY A 333 -12.95 -15.95 -24.57
N VAL A 334 -12.87 -17.07 -23.85
CA VAL A 334 -13.04 -17.13 -22.39
C VAL A 334 -11.71 -17.48 -21.71
N PHE A 335 -11.24 -16.61 -20.83
CA PHE A 335 -9.99 -16.80 -20.08
C PHE A 335 -10.29 -16.93 -18.59
N VAL A 336 -10.03 -18.09 -18.01
CA VAL A 336 -10.31 -18.40 -16.60
C VAL A 336 -9.02 -18.30 -15.79
N CYS A 337 -9.00 -17.47 -14.75
CA CYS A 337 -7.80 -17.22 -13.96
C CYS A 337 -7.76 -18.09 -12.69
N SER A 338 -6.61 -18.71 -12.38
CA SER A 338 -6.38 -19.36 -11.08
C SER A 338 -6.01 -18.36 -9.97
N CYS A 339 -5.43 -17.20 -10.34
CA CYS A 339 -4.91 -16.20 -9.42
C CYS A 339 -3.97 -16.81 -8.35
N GLY A 340 -3.09 -17.72 -8.79
CA GLY A 340 -2.34 -18.60 -7.91
C GLY A 340 -3.28 -19.57 -7.22
N ILE A 341 -3.31 -19.53 -5.89
CA ILE A 341 -4.25 -20.32 -5.10
C ILE A 341 -5.55 -19.56 -4.79
N ASN A 342 -5.63 -18.24 -5.01
CA ASN A 342 -6.79 -17.45 -4.57
C ASN A 342 -8.12 -17.88 -5.21
N ILE A 343 -8.08 -18.37 -6.44
CA ILE A 343 -9.22 -18.98 -7.12
C ILE A 343 -8.99 -20.48 -7.23
N GLY A 344 -7.80 -20.87 -7.69
CA GLY A 344 -7.47 -22.27 -8.01
C GLY A 344 -7.49 -23.25 -6.83
N SER A 345 -7.46 -22.80 -5.57
CA SER A 345 -7.60 -23.70 -4.41
C SER A 345 -9.05 -24.06 -4.08
N VAL A 346 -10.02 -23.30 -4.58
CA VAL A 346 -11.46 -23.47 -4.26
C VAL A 346 -12.27 -23.80 -5.50
N VAL A 347 -11.96 -23.17 -6.65
CA VAL A 347 -12.67 -23.34 -7.92
C VAL A 347 -11.80 -24.17 -8.87
N ASP A 348 -12.36 -25.26 -9.41
CA ASP A 348 -11.73 -26.01 -10.50
C ASP A 348 -11.82 -25.20 -11.81
N VAL A 349 -10.80 -24.36 -12.02
CA VAL A 349 -10.73 -23.45 -13.17
C VAL A 349 -10.65 -24.17 -14.51
N ASP A 350 -10.10 -25.39 -14.55
CA ASP A 350 -10.02 -26.18 -15.77
C ASP A 350 -11.39 -26.74 -16.14
N GLN A 351 -12.17 -27.16 -15.14
CA GLN A 351 -13.55 -27.57 -15.33
C GLN A 351 -14.42 -26.40 -15.78
N VAL A 352 -14.22 -25.20 -15.21
CA VAL A 352 -14.90 -23.98 -15.66
C VAL A 352 -14.54 -23.64 -17.11
N ALA A 353 -13.26 -23.72 -17.49
CA ALA A 353 -12.82 -23.49 -18.86
C ALA A 353 -13.38 -24.53 -19.84
N ARG A 354 -13.41 -25.81 -19.47
CA ARG A 354 -14.04 -26.88 -20.28
C ARG A 354 -15.53 -26.63 -20.46
N TYR A 355 -16.24 -26.25 -19.41
CA TYR A 355 -17.65 -25.89 -19.48
C TYR A 355 -17.88 -24.66 -20.37
N ALA A 356 -17.03 -23.63 -20.29
CA ALA A 356 -17.17 -22.44 -21.12
C ALA A 356 -17.13 -22.76 -22.63
N ARG A 357 -16.38 -23.78 -23.06
CA ARG A 357 -16.32 -24.22 -24.47
C ARG A 357 -17.66 -24.75 -25.00
N THR A 358 -18.58 -25.17 -24.14
CA THR A 358 -19.89 -25.68 -24.57
C THR A 358 -20.91 -24.56 -24.78
N LEU A 359 -20.58 -23.33 -24.42
CA LEU A 359 -21.50 -22.19 -24.48
C LEU A 359 -21.59 -21.60 -25.90
N PRO A 360 -22.78 -21.13 -26.34
CA PRO A 360 -22.96 -20.59 -27.69
C PRO A 360 -22.05 -19.39 -28.00
N GLY A 361 -21.33 -19.48 -29.12
CA GLY A 361 -20.44 -18.42 -29.60
C GLY A 361 -19.04 -18.44 -28.99
N VAL A 362 -18.76 -19.32 -28.02
CA VAL A 362 -17.40 -19.50 -27.49
C VAL A 362 -16.57 -20.33 -28.46
N VAL A 363 -15.53 -19.71 -29.03
CA VAL A 363 -14.61 -20.37 -29.98
C VAL A 363 -13.28 -20.75 -29.33
N TYR A 364 -12.92 -20.10 -28.22
CA TYR A 364 -11.71 -20.38 -27.47
C TYR A 364 -11.99 -20.30 -25.97
N ALA A 365 -11.49 -21.27 -25.19
CA ALA A 365 -11.45 -21.13 -23.75
C ALA A 365 -10.22 -21.82 -23.14
N THR A 366 -9.56 -21.14 -22.20
CA THR A 366 -8.38 -21.64 -21.48
C THR A 366 -8.41 -21.20 -20.02
N SER A 367 -7.70 -21.94 -19.18
CA SER A 367 -7.29 -21.50 -17.85
C SER A 367 -5.86 -20.93 -17.92
N ASN A 368 -5.55 -19.95 -17.06
CA ASN A 368 -4.22 -19.36 -16.90
C ASN A 368 -3.93 -19.14 -15.42
N LEU A 369 -2.67 -19.24 -15.01
CA LEU A 369 -2.28 -19.02 -13.61
C LEU A 369 -2.55 -17.57 -13.16
N PHE A 370 -2.15 -16.59 -13.99
CA PHE A 370 -2.39 -15.16 -13.76
C PHE A 370 -2.81 -14.48 -15.05
N THR A 371 -4.10 -14.21 -15.23
CA THR A 371 -4.58 -13.62 -16.49
C THR A 371 -4.14 -12.16 -16.68
N CYS A 372 -3.88 -11.43 -15.59
CA CYS A 372 -3.39 -10.05 -15.62
C CYS A 372 -1.86 -9.91 -15.76
N SER A 373 -1.12 -11.01 -15.89
CA SER A 373 0.33 -10.94 -16.10
C SER A 373 0.65 -10.51 -17.54
N GLN A 374 1.76 -9.78 -17.73
CA GLN A 374 2.11 -9.19 -19.02
C GLN A 374 2.28 -10.24 -20.14
N ASP A 375 2.80 -11.42 -19.81
CA ASP A 375 2.92 -12.57 -20.72
C ASP A 375 1.54 -13.08 -21.15
N THR A 376 0.61 -13.23 -20.19
CA THR A 376 -0.75 -13.68 -20.50
C THR A 376 -1.51 -12.62 -21.30
N ILE A 377 -1.32 -11.34 -21.02
CA ILE A 377 -1.88 -10.22 -21.81
C ILE A 377 -1.35 -10.25 -23.23
N SER A 378 -0.04 -10.37 -23.42
CA SER A 378 0.58 -10.44 -24.75
C SER A 378 0.08 -11.66 -25.54
N HIS A 379 -0.01 -12.81 -24.87
CA HIS A 379 -0.54 -14.03 -25.46
C HIS A 379 -2.05 -13.94 -25.75
N MET A 380 -2.82 -13.27 -24.90
CA MET A 380 -4.23 -12.98 -25.13
C MET A 380 -4.41 -12.14 -26.39
N THR A 381 -3.61 -11.08 -26.58
CA THR A 381 -3.61 -10.26 -27.81
C THR A 381 -3.30 -11.11 -29.04
N GLU A 382 -2.35 -12.03 -28.96
CA GLU A 382 -2.04 -12.97 -30.05
C GLU A 382 -3.22 -13.92 -30.34
N ILE A 383 -3.84 -14.50 -29.31
CA ILE A 383 -5.00 -15.39 -29.43
C ILE A 383 -6.18 -14.64 -30.05
N ILE A 384 -6.45 -13.40 -29.63
CA ILE A 384 -7.54 -12.57 -30.18
C ILE A 384 -7.36 -12.43 -31.70
N ARG A 385 -6.13 -12.16 -32.15
CA ARG A 385 -5.82 -12.05 -33.57
C ARG A 385 -5.88 -13.39 -34.29
N ARG A 386 -5.24 -14.43 -33.74
CA ARG A 386 -5.12 -15.76 -34.34
C ARG A 386 -6.47 -16.46 -34.50
N GLU A 387 -7.29 -16.44 -33.46
CA GLU A 387 -8.61 -17.07 -33.44
C GLU A 387 -9.71 -16.15 -34.02
N ASN A 388 -9.35 -14.95 -34.47
CA ASN A 388 -10.27 -13.91 -34.93
C ASN A 388 -11.42 -13.69 -33.93
N LEU A 389 -11.07 -13.48 -32.66
CA LEU A 389 -12.05 -13.19 -31.61
C LEU A 389 -12.61 -11.78 -31.82
N ASN A 390 -13.89 -11.60 -31.53
CA ASN A 390 -14.53 -10.29 -31.53
C ASN A 390 -15.23 -9.96 -30.20
N ARG A 391 -15.20 -10.86 -29.23
CA ARG A 391 -15.68 -10.68 -27.86
C ARG A 391 -14.75 -11.41 -26.90
N VAL A 392 -14.55 -10.88 -25.70
CA VAL A 392 -13.70 -11.52 -24.68
C VAL A 392 -14.41 -11.55 -23.34
N VAL A 393 -14.35 -12.69 -22.67
CA VAL A 393 -14.73 -12.85 -21.27
C VAL A 393 -13.50 -13.23 -20.47
N VAL A 394 -13.24 -12.51 -19.37
CA VAL A 394 -12.24 -12.91 -18.38
C VAL A 394 -12.93 -13.26 -17.08
N ALA A 395 -12.80 -14.52 -16.66
CA ALA A 395 -13.28 -15.01 -15.38
C ALA A 395 -12.17 -14.94 -14.34
N SER A 396 -12.17 -13.91 -13.49
CA SER A 396 -11.11 -13.68 -12.51
C SER A 396 -11.59 -12.85 -11.30
N CYS A 397 -10.99 -11.70 -11.07
CA CYS A 397 -11.22 -10.80 -9.95
C CYS A 397 -12.33 -9.77 -10.24
N SER A 398 -12.42 -8.72 -9.42
CA SER A 398 -13.39 -7.65 -9.58
C SER A 398 -13.13 -6.78 -10.82
N PRO A 399 -14.17 -6.38 -11.58
CA PRO A 399 -14.05 -5.41 -12.67
C PRO A 399 -13.52 -4.06 -12.20
N ARG A 400 -13.73 -3.70 -10.92
CA ARG A 400 -13.18 -2.47 -10.33
C ARG A 400 -11.65 -2.43 -10.32
N THR A 401 -10.99 -3.57 -10.46
CA THR A 401 -9.53 -3.67 -10.37
C THR A 401 -8.86 -3.74 -11.74
N HIS A 402 -9.27 -4.67 -12.60
CA HIS A 402 -8.55 -4.98 -13.84
C HIS A 402 -9.39 -4.87 -15.12
N GLU A 403 -10.64 -4.41 -15.06
CA GLU A 403 -11.42 -4.19 -16.30
C GLU A 403 -10.71 -3.21 -17.26
N PRO A 404 -10.16 -2.07 -16.83
CA PRO A 404 -9.45 -1.16 -17.73
C PRO A 404 -8.26 -1.82 -18.44
N LEU A 405 -7.50 -2.67 -17.72
CA LEU A 405 -6.34 -3.40 -18.25
C LEU A 405 -6.74 -4.33 -19.40
N PHE A 406 -7.79 -5.14 -19.23
CA PHE A 406 -8.25 -6.04 -20.28
C PHE A 406 -8.94 -5.30 -21.42
N GLN A 407 -9.60 -4.18 -21.13
CA GLN A 407 -10.16 -3.28 -22.15
C GLN A 407 -9.06 -2.71 -23.06
N GLU A 408 -7.96 -2.24 -22.49
CA GLU A 408 -6.77 -1.80 -23.24
C GLU A 408 -6.16 -2.95 -24.04
N THR A 409 -6.13 -4.17 -23.49
CA THR A 409 -5.66 -5.38 -24.20
C THR A 409 -6.49 -5.65 -25.47
N LEU A 410 -7.81 -5.44 -25.42
CA LEU A 410 -8.66 -5.58 -26.61
C LEU A 410 -8.37 -4.48 -27.65
N GLU A 411 -8.17 -3.24 -27.20
CA GLU A 411 -7.82 -2.12 -28.08
C GLU A 411 -6.47 -2.36 -28.78
N GLU A 412 -5.46 -2.84 -28.05
CA GLU A 412 -4.19 -3.30 -28.62
C GLU A 412 -4.37 -4.41 -29.66
N ALA A 413 -5.32 -5.32 -29.44
CA ALA A 413 -5.66 -6.37 -30.38
C ALA A 413 -6.51 -5.89 -31.58
N GLY A 414 -6.94 -4.62 -31.60
CA GLY A 414 -7.77 -4.03 -32.65
C GLY A 414 -9.27 -4.26 -32.47
N ILE A 415 -9.73 -4.58 -31.26
CA ILE A 415 -11.14 -4.81 -30.92
C ILE A 415 -11.65 -3.69 -29.99
N ASN A 416 -12.88 -3.25 -30.20
CA ASN A 416 -13.50 -2.23 -29.36
C ASN A 416 -13.56 -2.67 -27.87
N ARG A 417 -13.06 -1.84 -26.96
CA ARG A 417 -12.97 -2.16 -25.52
C ARG A 417 -14.28 -2.61 -24.86
N TYR A 418 -15.42 -2.11 -25.35
CA TYR A 418 -16.72 -2.40 -24.74
C TYR A 418 -17.24 -3.79 -25.09
N LEU A 419 -16.55 -4.51 -25.97
CA LEU A 419 -16.82 -5.90 -26.34
C LEU A 419 -16.20 -6.92 -25.37
N PHE A 420 -15.84 -6.45 -24.18
CA PHE A 420 -15.29 -7.20 -23.05
C PHE A 420 -16.34 -7.41 -21.96
N GLU A 421 -16.30 -8.53 -21.24
CA GLU A 421 -17.05 -8.73 -19.99
C GLU A 421 -16.19 -9.47 -18.96
N MET A 422 -16.35 -9.13 -17.68
CA MET A 422 -15.62 -9.78 -16.59
C MET A 422 -16.57 -10.59 -15.71
N ALA A 423 -16.25 -11.88 -15.52
CA ALA A 423 -16.93 -12.72 -14.53
C ALA A 423 -16.10 -12.72 -13.23
N ASN A 424 -16.65 -12.18 -12.15
CA ASN A 424 -15.97 -12.12 -10.86
C ASN A 424 -16.13 -13.46 -10.11
N ILE A 425 -15.16 -14.36 -10.30
CA ILE A 425 -15.13 -15.69 -9.67
C ILE A 425 -14.15 -15.75 -8.48
N ARG A 426 -13.67 -14.59 -8.02
CA ARG A 426 -12.78 -14.49 -6.85
C ARG A 426 -13.49 -13.86 -5.66
N ASP A 427 -13.66 -12.54 -5.72
CA ASP A 427 -14.20 -11.73 -4.63
C ASP A 427 -15.66 -12.10 -4.33
N GLN A 428 -16.41 -12.54 -5.35
CA GLN A 428 -17.81 -12.96 -5.23
C GLN A 428 -18.01 -14.48 -5.20
N ASP A 429 -16.92 -15.27 -5.28
CA ASP A 429 -17.01 -16.72 -5.34
C ASP A 429 -15.92 -17.41 -4.50
N SER A 430 -14.71 -17.64 -5.03
CA SER A 430 -13.69 -18.44 -4.34
C SER A 430 -13.37 -17.96 -2.91
N TRP A 431 -13.27 -16.65 -2.67
CA TRP A 431 -12.93 -16.10 -1.36
C TRP A 431 -14.02 -16.30 -0.31
N VAL A 432 -15.28 -16.38 -0.73
CA VAL A 432 -16.44 -16.44 0.17
C VAL A 432 -17.05 -17.85 0.29
N HIS A 433 -16.63 -18.80 -0.56
CA HIS A 433 -17.11 -20.20 -0.56
C HIS A 433 -15.97 -21.22 -0.33
N GLN A 434 -14.94 -20.86 0.43
CA GLN A 434 -13.80 -21.75 0.72
C GLN A 434 -14.21 -23.10 1.33
N GLY A 435 -15.31 -23.12 2.10
CA GLY A 435 -15.85 -24.34 2.71
C GLY A 435 -16.72 -25.20 1.79
N GLU A 436 -17.02 -24.75 0.56
CA GLU A 436 -17.90 -25.47 -0.38
C GLU A 436 -17.34 -25.47 -1.83
N PRO A 437 -16.14 -26.07 -2.09
CA PRO A 437 -15.45 -25.99 -3.39
C PRO A 437 -16.28 -26.46 -4.61
N GLU A 438 -17.07 -27.51 -4.45
CA GLU A 438 -17.92 -28.04 -5.52
C GLU A 438 -19.02 -27.04 -5.91
N LYS A 439 -19.65 -26.41 -4.91
CA LYS A 439 -20.67 -25.37 -5.13
C LYS A 439 -20.06 -24.10 -5.69
N ALA A 440 -18.86 -23.72 -5.22
CA ALA A 440 -18.10 -22.61 -5.78
C ALA A 440 -17.79 -22.84 -7.27
N THR A 441 -17.32 -24.04 -7.63
CA THR A 441 -17.07 -24.39 -9.03
C THR A 441 -18.33 -24.34 -9.89
N GLN A 442 -19.47 -24.79 -9.36
CA GLN A 442 -20.74 -24.70 -10.07
C GLN A 442 -21.20 -23.24 -10.24
N LYS A 443 -21.04 -22.41 -9.20
CA LYS A 443 -21.32 -20.98 -9.24
C LYS A 443 -20.42 -20.26 -10.26
N ALA A 444 -19.13 -20.57 -10.31
CA ALA A 444 -18.20 -20.01 -11.30
C ALA A 444 -18.66 -20.29 -12.74
N LYS A 445 -19.14 -21.51 -13.03
CA LYS A 445 -19.72 -21.85 -14.34
C LYS A 445 -20.94 -20.99 -14.67
N ASP A 446 -21.83 -20.79 -13.70
CA ASP A 446 -23.02 -19.97 -13.89
C ASP A 446 -22.66 -18.50 -14.13
N LEU A 447 -21.70 -17.94 -13.38
CA LEU A 447 -21.18 -16.57 -13.58
C LEU A 447 -20.54 -16.40 -14.96
N VAL A 448 -19.76 -17.39 -15.41
CA VAL A 448 -19.17 -17.40 -16.76
C VAL A 448 -20.25 -17.47 -17.83
N ARG A 449 -21.27 -18.32 -17.66
CA ARG A 449 -22.42 -18.40 -18.59
C ARG A 449 -23.12 -17.05 -18.69
N MET A 450 -23.39 -16.40 -17.56
CA MET A 450 -24.02 -15.07 -17.53
C MET A 450 -23.18 -14.02 -18.26
N ALA A 451 -21.86 -14.01 -18.04
CA ALA A 451 -20.94 -13.09 -18.72
C ALA A 451 -20.87 -13.34 -20.23
N VAL A 452 -20.84 -14.60 -20.66
CA VAL A 452 -20.85 -14.99 -22.07
C VAL A 452 -22.14 -14.55 -22.76
N GLU A 453 -23.30 -14.81 -22.15
CA GLU A 453 -24.59 -14.36 -22.70
C GLU A 453 -24.66 -12.83 -22.83
N LYS A 454 -24.17 -12.11 -21.82
CA LYS A 454 -24.13 -10.64 -21.83
C LYS A 454 -23.20 -10.11 -22.93
N VAL A 455 -21.97 -10.64 -23.03
CA VAL A 455 -20.99 -10.18 -24.03
C VAL A 455 -21.45 -10.49 -25.47
N ARG A 456 -22.19 -11.59 -25.66
CA ARG A 456 -22.76 -11.97 -26.96
C ARG A 456 -23.70 -10.90 -27.53
N LEU A 457 -24.42 -10.20 -26.64
CA LEU A 457 -25.37 -9.15 -27.01
C LEU A 457 -24.76 -7.74 -27.03
N LYS A 458 -23.50 -7.58 -26.60
CA LYS A 458 -22.83 -6.28 -26.62
C LYS A 458 -22.55 -5.81 -28.04
N ARG A 459 -22.60 -4.49 -28.20
CA ARG A 459 -22.29 -3.77 -29.43
C ARG A 459 -21.13 -2.83 -29.19
N GLU A 460 -20.50 -2.42 -30.27
CA GLU A 460 -19.47 -1.38 -30.26
C GLU A 460 -20.06 -0.10 -29.70
N LEU A 461 -19.35 0.50 -28.74
CA LEU A 461 -19.67 1.83 -28.24
C LEU A 461 -18.51 2.77 -28.56
N ALA A 462 -18.83 3.99 -28.94
CA ALA A 462 -17.85 5.06 -29.04
C ALA A 462 -17.55 5.61 -27.65
N GLN A 463 -16.29 5.94 -27.37
CA GLN A 463 -15.97 6.78 -26.23
C GLN A 463 -16.47 8.19 -26.52
N GLY A 464 -17.33 8.71 -25.65
CA GLY A 464 -17.72 10.10 -25.68
C GLY A 464 -16.59 10.97 -25.12
N GLU A 465 -16.27 12.05 -25.82
CA GLU A 465 -15.44 13.11 -25.27
C GLU A 465 -16.34 14.13 -24.56
N VAL A 466 -15.98 14.51 -23.34
CA VAL A 466 -16.67 15.57 -22.60
C VAL A 466 -15.72 16.72 -22.36
N PRO A 467 -16.10 17.97 -22.66
CA PRO A 467 -15.25 19.11 -22.37
C PRO A 467 -15.13 19.27 -20.85
N VAL A 468 -13.90 19.49 -20.39
CA VAL A 468 -13.56 19.66 -18.98
C VAL A 468 -13.49 21.14 -18.63
N GLU A 469 -14.27 21.55 -17.65
CA GLU A 469 -14.19 22.87 -17.04
C GLU A 469 -12.82 23.02 -16.34
N LYS A 470 -12.01 23.98 -16.79
CA LYS A 470 -10.64 24.22 -16.30
C LYS A 470 -10.63 25.01 -14.98
N ALA A 471 -11.42 24.55 -14.03
CA ALA A 471 -11.49 25.07 -12.66
C ALA A 471 -11.65 23.93 -11.66
N GLY A 472 -11.07 24.09 -10.46
CA GLY A 472 -11.22 23.16 -9.36
C GLY A 472 -12.01 23.76 -8.19
N LEU A 473 -12.79 22.93 -7.51
CA LEU A 473 -13.41 23.27 -6.23
C LEU A 473 -12.66 22.58 -5.08
N VAL A 474 -12.28 23.33 -4.05
CA VAL A 474 -11.72 22.79 -2.81
C VAL A 474 -12.68 23.09 -1.67
N VAL A 475 -13.03 22.06 -0.90
CA VAL A 475 -14.01 22.16 0.20
C VAL A 475 -13.31 21.97 1.54
N GLY A 476 -13.20 23.05 2.31
CA GLY A 476 -12.53 23.11 3.61
C GLY A 476 -11.20 23.86 3.55
N GLY A 477 -11.10 24.97 4.28
CA GLY A 477 -9.94 25.85 4.39
C GLY A 477 -8.93 25.46 5.47
N GLY A 478 -8.81 24.16 5.78
CA GLY A 478 -7.72 23.63 6.62
C GLY A 478 -6.39 23.57 5.88
N VAL A 479 -5.31 23.13 6.53
CA VAL A 479 -3.98 23.00 5.88
C VAL A 479 -4.05 22.16 4.61
N ALA A 480 -4.75 21.01 4.63
CA ALA A 480 -4.90 20.15 3.46
C ALA A 480 -5.57 20.88 2.28
N GLY A 481 -6.67 21.59 2.53
CA GLY A 481 -7.39 22.32 1.48
C GLY A 481 -6.62 23.55 0.97
N MET A 482 -5.97 24.30 1.86
CA MET A 482 -5.13 25.43 1.44
C MET A 482 -3.95 24.99 0.58
N VAL A 483 -3.27 23.88 0.94
CA VAL A 483 -2.18 23.32 0.12
C VAL A 483 -2.71 22.83 -1.23
N ALA A 484 -3.84 22.12 -1.26
CA ALA A 484 -4.44 21.66 -2.51
C ALA A 484 -4.87 22.83 -3.42
N ALA A 485 -5.43 23.89 -2.84
CA ALA A 485 -5.83 25.08 -3.58
C ALA A 485 -4.64 25.81 -4.20
N LEU A 486 -3.58 26.02 -3.41
CA LEU A 486 -2.32 26.61 -3.90
C LEU A 486 -1.70 25.75 -4.99
N ASP A 487 -1.64 24.43 -4.79
CA ASP A 487 -1.01 23.53 -5.74
C ASP A 487 -1.71 23.50 -7.12
N LEU A 488 -3.04 23.56 -7.15
CA LEU A 488 -3.81 23.72 -8.40
C LEU A 488 -3.61 25.11 -9.01
N ALA A 489 -3.62 26.14 -8.19
CA ALA A 489 -3.54 27.53 -8.64
C ALA A 489 -2.15 27.89 -9.17
N ASP A 490 -1.08 27.41 -8.53
CA ASP A 490 0.31 27.56 -8.96
C ASP A 490 0.51 26.86 -10.33
N LYS A 491 -0.17 25.73 -10.59
CA LYS A 491 -0.27 25.08 -11.91
C LYS A 491 -1.09 25.85 -12.95
N GLY A 492 -1.71 26.96 -12.57
CA GLY A 492 -2.43 27.87 -13.49
C GLY A 492 -3.92 27.55 -13.67
N PHE A 493 -4.51 26.72 -12.80
CA PHE A 493 -5.95 26.49 -12.81
C PHE A 493 -6.68 27.51 -11.94
N ARG A 494 -7.91 27.86 -12.34
CA ARG A 494 -8.83 28.61 -11.45
C ARG A 494 -9.27 27.70 -10.32
N VAL A 495 -9.33 28.22 -9.10
CA VAL A 495 -9.72 27.45 -7.92
C VAL A 495 -10.74 28.22 -7.11
N HIS A 496 -11.81 27.54 -6.71
CA HIS A 496 -12.74 28.04 -5.70
C HIS A 496 -12.47 27.30 -4.39
N LEU A 497 -12.15 28.01 -3.31
CA LEU A 497 -11.97 27.43 -1.98
C LEU A 497 -13.16 27.82 -1.08
N VAL A 498 -13.99 26.83 -0.73
CA VAL A 498 -15.16 27.03 0.12
C VAL A 498 -14.84 26.63 1.56
N GLU A 499 -15.02 27.55 2.50
CA GLU A 499 -14.82 27.33 3.92
C GLU A 499 -16.06 27.73 4.72
N LYS A 500 -16.55 26.80 5.54
CA LYS A 500 -17.75 26.95 6.37
C LYS A 500 -17.64 28.08 7.40
N LYS A 501 -16.44 28.36 7.88
CA LYS A 501 -16.17 29.41 8.87
C LYS A 501 -15.76 30.71 8.18
N ALA A 502 -15.85 31.81 8.91
CA ALA A 502 -15.36 33.11 8.44
C ALA A 502 -13.82 33.21 8.36
N PHE A 503 -13.09 32.12 8.57
CA PHE A 503 -11.63 32.11 8.63
C PHE A 503 -11.04 30.78 8.17
N LEU A 504 -9.82 30.86 7.64
CA LEU A 504 -9.01 29.71 7.23
C LEU A 504 -8.18 29.13 8.40
N GLY A 505 -7.53 28.00 8.14
CA GLY A 505 -6.49 27.37 8.98
C GLY A 505 -6.95 26.13 9.76
N GLY A 506 -8.24 25.83 9.79
CA GLY A 506 -8.79 24.60 10.39
C GLY A 506 -8.33 24.35 11.85
N HIS A 507 -8.11 23.07 12.20
CA HIS A 507 -7.60 22.68 13.51
C HIS A 507 -6.12 22.99 13.71
N SER A 508 -5.32 23.10 12.64
CA SER A 508 -3.88 23.38 12.71
C SER A 508 -3.55 24.68 13.45
N ARG A 509 -4.46 25.66 13.46
CA ARG A 509 -4.37 26.89 14.26
C ARG A 509 -4.32 26.67 15.78
N LYS A 510 -4.75 25.49 16.23
CA LYS A 510 -4.82 25.14 17.65
C LYS A 510 -3.61 24.34 18.12
N PHE A 511 -2.69 23.95 17.23
CA PHE A 511 -1.51 23.15 17.59
C PHE A 511 -0.31 24.04 17.92
N PHE A 512 0.34 23.79 19.05
CA PHE A 512 1.50 24.58 19.48
C PHE A 512 2.70 24.30 18.60
N ARG A 513 3.12 23.03 18.57
CA ARG A 513 4.25 22.53 17.79
C ARG A 513 3.90 21.19 17.15
N ASP A 514 4.60 20.85 16.08
CA ASP A 514 4.51 19.50 15.51
C ASP A 514 5.45 18.51 16.23
N SER A 515 5.47 17.26 15.77
CA SER A 515 6.28 16.20 16.37
C SER A 515 7.79 16.41 16.26
N GLN A 516 8.25 17.38 15.45
CA GLN A 516 9.65 17.79 15.33
C GLN A 516 9.96 19.02 16.20
N GLY A 517 8.99 19.50 16.99
CA GLY A 517 9.12 20.67 17.83
C GLY A 517 9.00 22.00 17.08
N ILE A 518 8.61 21.98 15.80
CA ILE A 518 8.50 23.18 14.96
C ILE A 518 7.14 23.86 15.23
N PRO A 519 7.11 25.18 15.52
CA PRO A 519 5.86 25.91 15.71
C PRO A 519 4.95 25.84 14.48
N VAL A 520 3.69 25.47 14.67
CA VAL A 520 2.73 25.28 13.56
C VAL A 520 2.13 26.59 13.09
N LYS A 521 1.97 27.58 13.99
CA LYS A 521 1.31 28.86 13.72
C LYS A 521 1.89 29.59 12.49
N GLY A 522 3.21 29.75 12.42
CA GLY A 522 3.86 30.48 11.32
C GLY A 522 3.59 29.86 9.95
N TYR A 523 3.62 28.53 9.86
CA TYR A 523 3.29 27.81 8.62
C TYR A 523 1.83 28.03 8.21
N VAL A 524 0.89 27.98 9.15
CA VAL A 524 -0.53 28.21 8.88
C VAL A 524 -0.78 29.64 8.42
N GLU A 525 -0.18 30.65 9.05
CA GLU A 525 -0.34 32.04 8.62
C GLU A 525 0.24 32.28 7.22
N SER A 526 1.41 31.71 6.91
CA SER A 526 1.99 31.77 5.57
C SER A 526 1.08 31.16 4.49
N LEU A 527 0.44 30.01 4.77
CA LEU A 527 -0.52 29.42 3.84
C LEU A 527 -1.74 30.30 3.62
N LYS A 528 -2.28 30.90 4.69
CA LYS A 528 -3.43 31.81 4.58
C LYS A 528 -3.11 33.01 3.71
N GLU A 529 -1.98 33.67 3.96
CA GLU A 529 -1.56 34.84 3.20
C GLU A 529 -1.41 34.49 1.72
N ARG A 530 -0.73 33.38 1.41
CA ARG A 530 -0.60 32.90 0.03
C ARG A 530 -1.95 32.65 -0.63
N VAL A 531 -2.87 31.96 0.06
CA VAL A 531 -4.20 31.66 -0.48
C VAL A 531 -5.03 32.93 -0.71
N GLN A 532 -5.00 33.87 0.24
CA GLN A 532 -5.75 35.12 0.16
C GLN A 532 -5.27 36.04 -0.96
N ASN A 533 -3.96 36.02 -1.23
CA ASN A 533 -3.33 36.89 -2.22
C ASN A 533 -3.17 36.23 -3.60
N HIS A 534 -3.51 34.95 -3.76
CA HIS A 534 -3.30 34.26 -5.04
C HIS A 534 -4.37 34.64 -6.08
N PRO A 535 -3.99 35.16 -7.26
CA PRO A 535 -4.94 35.73 -8.23
C PRO A 535 -5.89 34.70 -8.86
N SER A 536 -5.53 33.42 -8.86
CA SER A 536 -6.36 32.33 -9.40
C SER A 536 -7.23 31.63 -8.35
N ILE A 537 -7.22 32.08 -7.08
CA ILE A 537 -8.03 31.49 -6.01
C ILE A 537 -9.17 32.46 -5.66
N THR A 538 -10.41 32.00 -5.79
CA THR A 538 -11.60 32.67 -5.26
C THR A 538 -11.98 32.06 -3.92
N LEU A 539 -11.98 32.87 -2.87
CA LEU A 539 -12.30 32.44 -1.50
C LEU A 539 -13.77 32.66 -1.17
N HIS A 540 -14.43 31.62 -0.68
CA HIS A 540 -15.82 31.63 -0.23
C HIS A 540 -15.85 31.32 1.27
N LEU A 541 -15.71 32.34 2.11
CA LEU A 541 -15.69 32.21 3.57
C LEU A 541 -17.09 32.33 4.15
N GLY A 542 -17.38 31.56 5.21
CA GLY A 542 -18.71 31.52 5.82
C GLY A 542 -19.76 30.81 4.98
N GLU A 543 -19.33 30.12 3.92
CA GLU A 543 -20.19 29.48 2.93
C GLU A 543 -20.19 27.95 3.09
N ALA A 544 -21.30 27.34 2.73
CA ALA A 544 -21.42 25.89 2.71
C ALA A 544 -22.05 25.44 1.40
N ILE A 545 -21.72 24.21 0.99
CA ILE A 545 -22.35 23.58 -0.15
C ILE A 545 -23.80 23.26 0.21
N GLU A 546 -24.72 23.66 -0.67
CA GLU A 546 -26.13 23.30 -0.61
C GLU A 546 -26.41 22.07 -1.48
N ASP A 547 -25.89 22.04 -2.70
CA ASP A 547 -26.21 21.01 -3.70
C ASP A 547 -25.09 20.86 -4.75
N VAL A 548 -25.00 19.67 -5.33
CA VAL A 548 -24.02 19.34 -6.37
C VAL A 548 -24.69 18.53 -7.48
N THR A 549 -24.53 19.00 -8.71
CA THR A 549 -25.02 18.31 -9.92
C THR A 549 -23.90 18.14 -10.94
N GLY A 550 -24.13 17.30 -11.95
CA GLY A 550 -23.17 17.07 -13.04
C GLY A 550 -22.32 15.81 -12.88
N SER A 551 -21.21 15.75 -13.61
CA SER A 551 -20.30 14.61 -13.65
C SER A 551 -18.85 15.07 -13.81
N VAL A 552 -17.89 14.13 -13.82
CA VAL A 552 -16.45 14.44 -13.95
C VAL A 552 -16.21 15.37 -15.13
N GLY A 553 -15.54 16.50 -14.89
CA GLY A 553 -15.29 17.52 -15.88
C GLY A 553 -16.36 18.61 -16.00
N GLN A 554 -17.58 18.38 -15.49
CA GLN A 554 -18.73 19.29 -15.64
C GLN A 554 -19.60 19.32 -14.38
N PHE A 555 -19.00 19.54 -13.21
CA PHE A 555 -19.76 19.72 -11.98
C PHE A 555 -20.30 21.14 -11.86
N LYS A 556 -21.48 21.26 -11.27
CA LYS A 556 -22.06 22.52 -10.81
C LYS A 556 -22.40 22.40 -9.33
N THR A 557 -21.78 23.24 -8.50
CA THR A 557 -21.98 23.26 -7.05
C THR A 557 -22.65 24.55 -6.64
N ARG A 558 -23.82 24.46 -5.99
CA ARG A 558 -24.54 25.59 -5.44
C ARG A 558 -24.15 25.81 -3.98
N LEU A 559 -23.79 27.04 -3.64
CA LEU A 559 -23.50 27.48 -2.28
C LEU A 559 -24.78 27.97 -1.60
N LYS A 560 -24.80 27.97 -0.27
CA LYS A 560 -25.94 28.48 0.52
C LYS A 560 -26.21 29.96 0.30
N GLY A 561 -25.19 30.76 -0.01
CA GLY A 561 -25.35 32.16 -0.43
C GLY A 561 -26.04 32.35 -1.78
N GLY A 562 -26.37 31.26 -2.51
CA GLY A 562 -27.07 31.27 -3.80
C GLY A 562 -26.16 31.23 -5.02
N GLU A 563 -24.84 31.44 -4.87
CA GLU A 563 -23.87 31.35 -5.96
C GLU A 563 -23.76 29.89 -6.48
N THR A 564 -23.61 29.73 -7.80
CA THR A 564 -23.35 28.43 -8.42
C THR A 564 -21.99 28.44 -9.12
N ILE A 565 -21.12 27.52 -8.71
CA ILE A 565 -19.76 27.36 -9.21
C ILE A 565 -19.71 26.21 -10.19
N SER A 566 -19.16 26.46 -11.39
CA SER A 566 -18.85 25.40 -12.35
C SER A 566 -17.39 24.98 -12.20
N HIS A 567 -17.12 23.67 -12.10
CA HIS A 567 -15.77 23.13 -11.93
C HIS A 567 -15.65 21.73 -12.55
N GLY A 568 -14.43 21.37 -12.96
CA GLY A 568 -14.16 20.06 -13.54
C GLY A 568 -13.86 18.99 -12.50
N ILE A 569 -13.29 19.40 -11.36
CA ILE A 569 -12.88 18.53 -10.26
C ILE A 569 -13.23 19.13 -8.90
N ALA A 570 -13.45 18.27 -7.91
CA ALA A 570 -13.63 18.67 -6.52
C ALA A 570 -12.64 17.94 -5.59
N ILE A 571 -12.05 18.67 -4.63
CA ILE A 571 -11.20 18.15 -3.57
C ILE A 571 -11.90 18.39 -2.23
N VAL A 572 -12.21 17.33 -1.49
CA VAL A 572 -12.89 17.41 -0.19
C VAL A 572 -11.87 17.30 0.94
N ALA A 573 -11.66 18.40 1.66
CA ALA A 573 -10.66 18.57 2.70
C ALA A 573 -11.25 19.16 4.00
N VAL A 574 -12.45 18.69 4.38
CA VAL A 574 -13.24 19.22 5.51
C VAL A 574 -12.66 18.91 6.91
N GLY A 575 -11.60 18.12 6.99
CA GLY A 575 -10.91 17.80 8.24
C GLY A 575 -11.67 16.80 9.13
N ALA A 576 -11.38 16.85 10.42
CA ALA A 576 -11.99 16.00 11.45
C ALA A 576 -12.15 16.79 12.76
N GLU A 577 -13.04 16.33 13.64
CA GLU A 577 -13.24 16.93 14.97
C GLU A 577 -12.60 16.09 16.07
N SER A 578 -12.14 16.76 17.12
CA SER A 578 -11.64 16.07 18.33
C SER A 578 -12.80 15.52 19.14
N TYR A 579 -12.68 14.26 19.56
CA TYR A 579 -13.64 13.64 20.45
C TYR A 579 -13.66 14.34 21.82
N LYS A 580 -14.87 14.70 22.27
CA LYS A 580 -15.08 15.29 23.60
C LYS A 580 -15.88 14.33 24.48
N PRO A 581 -15.30 13.75 25.55
CA PRO A 581 -15.94 12.71 26.35
C PRO A 581 -17.11 13.19 27.24
N ARG A 582 -17.73 14.34 26.93
CA ARG A 582 -18.74 15.02 27.75
C ARG A 582 -20.15 15.06 27.15
N LYS A 583 -20.30 14.84 25.83
CA LYS A 583 -21.48 15.29 25.08
C LYS A 583 -22.49 14.23 24.64
N HIS A 584 -22.29 12.95 24.92
CA HIS A 584 -23.27 11.94 24.53
C HIS A 584 -23.60 10.95 25.65
N ARG A 585 -24.84 10.45 25.58
CA ARG A 585 -25.34 9.19 26.14
C ARG A 585 -24.51 7.95 25.72
N ASP A 586 -23.28 8.13 25.25
CA ASP A 586 -22.31 7.07 24.97
C ASP A 586 -21.90 6.50 26.33
N ARG A 587 -22.71 5.57 26.82
CA ARG A 587 -22.38 4.66 27.90
C ARG A 587 -21.21 3.81 27.40
N MET A 588 -20.00 4.35 27.46
CA MET A 588 -18.79 3.65 27.04
C MET A 588 -18.70 2.37 27.87
N LYS A 589 -19.06 1.23 27.26
CA LYS A 589 -18.80 -0.08 27.83
C LYS A 589 -17.33 -0.36 27.55
N THR A 590 -16.47 -0.08 28.51
CA THR A 590 -15.13 -0.65 28.52
C THR A 590 -15.19 -1.98 29.26
N PRO A 591 -14.20 -2.88 29.07
CA PRO A 591 -14.02 -4.06 29.92
C PRO A 591 -13.87 -3.72 31.42
N TRP A 592 -13.65 -2.45 31.77
CA TRP A 592 -13.29 -1.96 33.10
C TRP A 592 -14.38 -1.11 33.79
N GLY A 593 -15.50 -0.80 33.13
CA GLY A 593 -16.64 -0.08 33.72
C GLY A 593 -17.12 1.15 32.93
N ARG A 594 -17.98 1.98 33.56
CA ARG A 594 -18.48 3.25 32.97
C ARG A 594 -17.48 4.36 33.27
N GLU A 595 -16.59 4.68 32.33
CA GLU A 595 -15.59 5.73 32.56
C GLU A 595 -16.18 7.14 32.32
N GLN A 596 -16.24 7.93 33.40
CA GLN A 596 -16.45 9.37 33.32
C GLN A 596 -15.08 10.05 33.42
N PHE A 597 -14.47 10.45 32.29
CA PHE A 597 -13.20 11.19 32.33
C PHE A 597 -13.31 12.59 32.93
N LEU A 598 -14.51 13.03 33.37
CA LEU A 598 -14.76 14.35 33.96
C LEU A 598 -14.29 15.53 33.08
N HIS A 599 -14.13 15.33 31.77
CA HIS A 599 -13.83 16.42 30.83
C HIS A 599 -14.91 17.48 30.95
N GLY A 600 -14.49 18.73 31.14
CA GLY A 600 -15.33 19.90 31.44
C GLY A 600 -16.05 19.87 32.80
N ILE A 601 -16.32 18.68 33.35
CA ILE A 601 -16.48 18.34 34.78
C ILE A 601 -15.60 19.16 35.71
N ASN A 602 -14.38 18.68 35.74
CA ASN A 602 -13.29 19.17 36.52
C ASN A 602 -12.50 20.18 35.64
N PRO A 603 -12.22 21.39 36.15
CA PRO A 603 -11.47 22.41 35.41
C PRO A 603 -10.01 22.02 35.18
N ARG A 604 -9.55 20.86 35.66
CA ARG A 604 -8.20 20.30 35.42
C ARG A 604 -8.17 19.19 34.38
N VAL A 605 -9.29 18.90 33.72
CA VAL A 605 -9.36 17.87 32.67
C VAL A 605 -9.63 18.51 31.31
N PHE A 606 -8.66 18.34 30.41
CA PHE A 606 -8.67 18.91 29.07
C PHE A 606 -8.38 17.85 28.01
N THR A 607 -8.83 18.10 26.78
CA THR A 607 -8.33 17.37 25.61
C THR A 607 -6.94 17.88 25.19
N LEU A 608 -6.19 17.09 24.42
CA LEU A 608 -4.86 17.49 23.92
C LEU A 608 -4.88 18.82 23.16
N LEU A 609 -5.91 19.07 22.34
CA LEU A 609 -6.04 20.34 21.63
C LEU A 609 -6.36 21.53 22.54
N GLU A 610 -7.12 21.31 23.63
CA GLU A 610 -7.35 22.36 24.62
C GLU A 610 -6.06 22.66 25.38
N PHE A 611 -5.26 21.64 25.67
CA PHE A 611 -3.95 21.80 26.29
C PHE A 611 -2.96 22.58 25.41
N ASP A 612 -2.90 22.32 24.09
CA ASP A 612 -2.11 23.17 23.17
C ASP A 612 -2.52 24.64 23.26
N GLN A 613 -3.82 24.92 23.35
CA GLN A 613 -4.32 26.27 23.44
C GLN A 613 -3.95 26.95 24.77
N MET A 614 -3.82 26.17 25.85
CA MET A 614 -3.31 26.66 27.14
C MET A 614 -1.81 26.94 27.08
N LEU A 615 -1.03 26.09 26.39
CA LEU A 615 0.42 26.32 26.19
C LEU A 615 0.73 27.56 25.34
N MET A 616 -0.19 27.95 24.46
CA MET A 616 -0.04 29.15 23.62
C MET A 616 -0.45 30.45 24.29
N ASP A 617 -1.29 30.38 25.31
CA ASP A 617 -2.04 31.52 25.82
C ASP A 617 -2.17 31.42 27.34
N GLU A 618 -1.32 32.16 28.04
CA GLU A 618 -1.22 32.13 29.50
C GLU A 618 -2.54 32.52 30.19
N GLU A 619 -3.37 33.35 29.56
CA GLU A 619 -4.71 33.70 30.08
C GLU A 619 -5.64 32.49 30.10
N LYS A 620 -5.49 31.55 29.14
CA LYS A 620 -6.28 30.30 29.09
C LYS A 620 -5.79 29.28 30.10
N SER A 621 -4.49 29.27 30.40
CA SER A 621 -3.95 28.38 31.43
C SER A 621 -4.26 28.85 32.85
N GLY A 622 -4.42 30.16 33.04
CA GLY A 622 -4.43 30.77 34.38
C GLY A 622 -3.22 30.27 35.19
N ASP A 623 -3.48 29.92 36.44
CA ASP A 623 -2.52 29.38 37.39
C ASP A 623 -2.43 27.84 37.36
N ILE A 624 -3.17 27.15 36.49
CA ILE A 624 -3.17 25.68 36.43
C ILE A 624 -1.80 25.13 36.00
N LEU A 625 -1.22 25.66 34.92
CA LEU A 625 0.08 25.17 34.42
C LEU A 625 1.22 25.54 35.36
N SER A 626 1.18 26.73 35.98
CA SER A 626 2.23 27.21 36.88
C SER A 626 2.20 26.53 38.27
N THR A 627 1.04 26.02 38.71
CA THR A 627 0.91 25.34 40.02
C THR A 627 0.97 23.82 39.95
N SER A 628 0.82 23.22 38.77
CA SER A 628 0.82 21.76 38.61
C SER A 628 2.24 21.20 38.61
N LYS A 629 2.50 20.24 39.51
CA LYS A 629 3.77 19.48 39.55
C LYS A 629 3.68 18.11 38.87
N GLU A 630 2.45 17.67 38.60
CA GLU A 630 2.15 16.35 38.06
C GLU A 630 1.07 16.47 36.99
N ALA A 631 1.22 15.71 35.91
CA ALA A 631 0.26 15.62 34.83
C ALA A 631 0.11 14.17 34.39
N VAL A 632 -1.12 13.77 34.02
CA VAL A 632 -1.43 12.43 33.51
C VAL A 632 -2.04 12.56 32.12
N PHE A 633 -1.42 11.90 31.14
CA PHE A 633 -1.94 11.79 29.79
C PHE A 633 -2.65 10.45 29.62
N ILE A 634 -3.94 10.48 29.30
CA ILE A 634 -4.74 9.27 29.05
C ILE A 634 -4.84 9.06 27.54
N HIS A 635 -4.30 7.96 27.04
CA HIS A 635 -4.34 7.63 25.62
C HIS A 635 -5.65 6.92 25.22
N CYS A 636 -5.90 6.85 23.91
CA CYS A 636 -7.03 6.14 23.31
C CYS A 636 -8.42 6.62 23.75
N VAL A 637 -8.55 7.81 24.35
CA VAL A 637 -9.87 8.37 24.73
C VAL A 637 -10.74 8.55 23.48
N GLY A 638 -11.77 7.70 23.34
CA GLY A 638 -12.66 7.68 22.16
C GLY A 638 -12.13 6.92 20.94
N SER A 639 -11.12 6.06 21.10
CA SER A 639 -10.53 5.23 20.03
C SER A 639 -10.18 3.84 20.57
N ARG A 640 -10.05 2.85 19.70
CA ARG A 640 -9.84 1.44 20.11
C ARG A 640 -10.89 0.96 21.13
N ILE A 641 -12.13 1.34 20.90
CA ILE A 641 -13.31 0.91 21.66
C ILE A 641 -14.29 0.24 20.69
N GLU A 642 -15.30 -0.48 21.22
CA GLU A 642 -16.27 -1.24 20.42
C GLU A 642 -16.92 -0.39 19.31
N ASP A 643 -17.43 0.79 19.64
CA ASP A 643 -18.10 1.72 18.70
C ASP A 643 -17.14 2.45 17.75
N ARG A 644 -15.84 2.51 18.10
CA ARG A 644 -14.80 3.22 17.35
C ARG A 644 -13.53 2.36 17.33
N PRO A 645 -13.56 1.22 16.62
CA PRO A 645 -12.50 0.22 16.70
C PRO A 645 -11.32 0.54 15.80
N TYR A 646 -10.90 1.80 15.81
CA TYR A 646 -9.79 2.31 15.03
C TYR A 646 -8.83 3.08 15.93
N CYS A 647 -7.57 3.15 15.51
CA CYS A 647 -6.58 4.03 16.09
C CYS A 647 -6.71 5.43 15.46
N SER A 648 -6.69 6.49 16.27
CA SER A 648 -6.70 7.88 15.78
C SER A 648 -5.34 8.38 15.26
N LYS A 649 -4.34 7.50 15.15
CA LYS A 649 -2.99 7.71 14.59
C LYS A 649 -2.09 8.72 15.31
N VAL A 650 -2.59 9.90 15.67
CA VAL A 650 -1.76 11.05 16.08
C VAL A 650 -1.69 11.26 17.59
N CYS A 651 -2.64 10.73 18.36
CA CYS A 651 -2.81 11.05 19.79
C CYS A 651 -1.61 10.65 20.67
N CYS A 652 -0.92 9.55 20.36
CA CYS A 652 0.25 9.12 21.14
C CYS A 652 1.42 10.09 20.94
N THR A 653 1.76 10.40 19.68
CA THR A 653 2.83 11.35 19.36
C THR A 653 2.51 12.74 19.91
N HIS A 654 1.26 13.20 19.74
CA HIS A 654 0.82 14.50 20.23
C HIS A 654 0.96 14.64 21.75
N ALA A 655 0.54 13.63 22.51
CA ALA A 655 0.70 13.62 23.96
C ALA A 655 2.17 13.59 24.40
N ILE A 656 3.04 12.81 23.73
CA ILE A 656 4.48 12.80 24.04
C ILE A 656 5.09 14.18 23.76
N THR A 657 4.75 14.80 22.62
CA THR A 657 5.24 16.15 22.27
C THR A 657 4.80 17.21 23.27
N GLN A 658 3.62 17.07 23.87
CA GLN A 658 3.13 18.01 24.89
C GLN A 658 3.69 17.76 26.29
N ALA A 659 4.09 16.52 26.59
CA ALA A 659 4.71 16.16 27.86
C ALA A 659 6.18 16.59 27.94
N LEU A 660 6.85 16.71 26.80
CA LEU A 660 8.20 17.26 26.64
C LEU A 660 8.17 18.79 26.59
#